data_AF-A0AAD9BL00-F1
#
_entry.id   AF-A0AAD9BL00-F1
#
_cell.length_a   1.000
_cell.length_b   1.000
_cell.length_c   1.000
_cell.angle_alpha   90.00
_cell.angle_beta   90.00
_cell.angle_gamma   90.00
#
_symmetry.space_group_name_H-M   'P 1'
#
loop_
_entity.id
_entity.type
_entity.pdbx_description
1 polymer ?
#
loop_
_entity_poly.entity_id
_entity_poly.type
_entity_poly.pdbx_seq_one_letter_code
_entity_poly.pdbx_strand_id
1 'polypeptide(L)'
;MKDSLAKRLKARSCEKMNVIKENKDMACFYTTKHSWRGKYKRVFSVGTHGITTYNPATLEVTNQWPYGDICGIGPVGKGQGTEFNLTFRKGSGKKSETLKFSTEHRTELLTEALRFRTEFSEGKITGRRYNCYKHHWSDTRKAVSLEVTPGGIDQIDPQTNRVLCSYDYRNVEGFVELSDYQGGFCILYGGFSRLHLFASEQRDDIIRCAIEHAGNFIGMTLRLRKEALTFEDFVTDRLGKYSSDESITSLAEFVVQKITPRHREPVKRILALTETCLVERDPASYNIVTIKPFGEVFALICDVDNPQVFTVEFIRGQIRKFSSTERDSLLASLLDGVRASGNRDVCVKMAPTQRGQRWGLLSMPVDEEVESLHLKFLAAPPNGIFADAVYRFNANISYSGVLHAVTQDGLFSENKEKLISNAILALLSQEMELPTVNAELESQFQAIRRLVASKAGFQAFTQLPKSGQGSGVTDATFREKLGVKTVKALKRNNNGVTHAAVDMLCALMCPMHDDYDLRQEQLNKASLLSSKKFLENLLESSSLMCETTEGQQFDMLLEMVASDGRTLFKLFQHPSMAIVKGAGLVMKAIIEEGDKEIASKMQDLALSEGALPRHLHNSLFTISADQRMLTNRQLSRHLVGLWTAENPVAMNLLKRILPTGLLAYLDSPDPVPEKDMDRMHIRDNLKIATDQLNRNKVPDWHG
;
A
#
# COMPACT_ATOMS: atom_id res chain seq x y z
N MET A 1 59.90 -2.13 9.89
CA MET A 1 59.46 -2.45 8.50
C MET A 1 57.99 -2.87 8.37
N LYS A 2 57.38 -3.57 9.35
CA LYS A 2 55.96 -3.95 9.32
C LYS A 2 54.96 -2.78 9.45
N ASP A 3 55.29 -1.72 10.20
CA ASP A 3 54.41 -0.54 10.34
C ASP A 3 54.34 0.37 9.10
N SER A 4 55.40 0.37 8.28
CA SER A 4 55.43 1.12 7.02
C SER A 4 54.55 0.46 5.95
N LEU A 5 54.43 -0.88 5.98
CA LEU A 5 53.54 -1.63 5.08
C LEU A 5 52.06 -1.45 5.48
N ALA A 6 51.76 -1.45 6.79
CA ALA A 6 50.41 -1.20 7.30
C ALA A 6 49.93 0.24 7.03
N LYS A 7 50.83 1.24 7.17
CA LYS A 7 50.54 2.63 6.77
C LYS A 7 50.40 2.78 5.25
N ARG A 8 51.19 2.06 4.43
CA ARG A 8 51.01 2.05 2.96
C ARG A 8 49.75 1.33 2.49
N LEU A 9 49.27 0.31 3.22
CA LEU A 9 48.00 -0.37 2.96
C LEU A 9 46.79 0.48 3.40
N LYS A 10 46.88 1.21 4.52
CA LYS A 10 45.86 2.20 4.92
C LYS A 10 45.84 3.41 3.98
N ALA A 11 47.00 3.91 3.56
CA ALA A 11 47.12 5.06 2.66
C ALA A 11 46.67 4.74 1.21
N ARG A 12 46.77 3.47 0.76
CA ARG A 12 46.17 3.04 -0.53
C ARG A 12 44.66 2.85 -0.48
N SER A 13 44.05 2.72 0.70
CA SER A 13 42.58 2.62 0.84
C SER A 13 41.88 3.99 0.93
N CYS A 14 42.65 5.07 0.95
CA CYS A 14 42.15 6.44 1.01
C CYS A 14 42.76 7.26 -0.14
N GLU A 15 42.73 6.73 -1.36
CA GLU A 15 42.53 7.63 -2.50
C GLU A 15 41.21 8.33 -2.21
N LYS A 16 41.23 9.67 -2.09
CA LYS A 16 40.04 10.51 -1.98
C LYS A 16 39.02 9.98 -2.99
N MET A 17 38.02 9.23 -2.54
CA MET A 17 36.91 8.87 -3.40
C MET A 17 36.34 10.20 -3.87
N ASN A 18 36.43 10.47 -5.17
CA ASN A 18 35.78 11.61 -5.77
C ASN A 18 34.28 11.38 -5.59
N VAL A 19 33.73 11.88 -4.48
CA VAL A 19 32.30 11.81 -4.21
C VAL A 19 31.59 12.50 -5.36
N ILE A 20 30.69 11.78 -6.03
CA ILE A 20 29.83 12.38 -7.05
C ILE A 20 28.94 13.39 -6.33
N LYS A 21 29.22 14.67 -6.53
CA LYS A 21 28.45 15.76 -5.95
C LYS A 21 26.98 15.63 -6.37
N GLU A 22 26.09 15.86 -5.41
CA GLU A 22 24.63 15.91 -5.64
C GLU A 22 24.00 14.62 -6.20
N ASN A 23 24.67 13.48 -6.14
CA ASN A 23 24.07 12.19 -6.50
C ASN A 23 23.00 11.78 -5.49
N LYS A 24 21.74 11.66 -5.93
CA LYS A 24 20.63 11.14 -5.12
C LYS A 24 20.29 9.73 -5.54
N ASP A 25 20.16 8.81 -4.57
CA ASP A 25 19.76 7.42 -4.83
C ASP A 25 18.29 7.38 -5.32
N MET A 26 18.04 6.80 -6.50
CA MET A 26 16.72 6.71 -7.11
C MET A 26 16.08 5.32 -7.01
N ALA A 27 16.90 4.28 -6.91
CA ALA A 27 16.49 2.91 -6.67
C ALA A 27 17.64 2.14 -6.02
N CYS A 28 17.37 1.43 -4.93
CA CYS A 28 18.35 0.61 -4.24
C CYS A 28 17.95 -0.87 -4.24
N PHE A 29 18.94 -1.74 -4.29
CA PHE A 29 18.76 -3.18 -4.32
C PHE A 29 19.75 -3.86 -3.37
N TYR A 30 19.27 -4.83 -2.60
CA TYR A 30 20.16 -5.71 -1.85
C TYR A 30 20.81 -6.72 -2.80
N THR A 31 22.14 -6.73 -2.84
CA THR A 31 22.91 -7.51 -3.82
C THR A 31 24.10 -8.22 -3.17
N THR A 32 24.62 -9.21 -3.86
CA THR A 32 25.89 -9.86 -3.52
C THR A 32 26.94 -9.51 -4.58
N LYS A 33 28.03 -8.87 -4.18
CA LYS A 33 29.22 -8.66 -5.02
C LYS A 33 30.07 -9.92 -5.01
N HIS A 34 30.44 -10.43 -6.19
CA HIS A 34 31.33 -11.58 -6.35
C HIS A 34 32.75 -11.10 -6.63
N SER A 35 33.70 -11.57 -5.84
CA SER A 35 35.12 -11.25 -6.03
C SER A 35 36.00 -12.46 -5.76
N TRP A 36 37.26 -12.40 -6.17
CA TRP A 36 38.26 -13.43 -5.86
C TRP A 36 38.50 -13.62 -4.36
N ARG A 37 38.21 -12.61 -3.53
CA ARG A 37 38.33 -12.69 -2.06
C ARG A 37 37.10 -13.28 -1.38
N GLY A 38 36.04 -13.54 -2.13
CA GLY A 38 34.76 -14.03 -1.62
C GLY A 38 33.57 -13.21 -2.08
N LYS A 39 32.41 -13.53 -1.50
CA LYS A 39 31.11 -12.91 -1.76
C LYS A 39 30.78 -11.92 -0.63
N TYR A 40 30.33 -10.73 -1.00
CA TYR A 40 30.02 -9.67 -0.04
C TYR A 40 28.65 -9.05 -0.29
N LYS A 41 27.84 -8.89 0.75
CA LYS A 41 26.56 -8.17 0.66
C LYS A 41 26.79 -6.67 0.44
N ARG A 42 26.03 -6.06 -0.46
CA ARG A 42 26.09 -4.64 -0.82
C ARG A 42 24.70 -4.12 -1.13
N VAL A 43 24.45 -2.87 -0.74
CA VAL A 43 23.32 -2.12 -1.29
C VAL A 43 23.79 -1.50 -2.61
N PHE A 44 23.20 -1.91 -3.72
CA PHE A 44 23.48 -1.38 -5.05
C PHE A 44 22.47 -0.29 -5.38
N SER A 45 22.93 0.94 -5.57
CA SER A 45 22.10 2.10 -5.86
C SER A 45 22.30 2.59 -7.29
N VAL A 46 21.17 2.81 -7.97
CA VAL A 46 21.09 3.60 -9.20
C VAL A 46 20.69 5.02 -8.79
N GLY A 47 21.60 5.98 -8.99
CA GLY A 47 21.41 7.39 -8.61
C GLY A 47 21.15 8.33 -9.78
N THR A 48 21.01 9.62 -9.50
CA THR A 48 20.80 10.66 -10.51
C THR A 48 22.01 10.91 -11.41
N HIS A 49 23.22 10.62 -10.93
CA HIS A 49 24.48 10.94 -11.62
C HIS A 49 25.45 9.75 -11.76
N GLY A 50 25.11 8.61 -11.16
CA GLY A 50 25.93 7.41 -11.24
C GLY A 50 25.41 6.26 -10.40
N ILE A 51 26.18 5.17 -10.40
CA ILE A 51 25.92 3.97 -9.59
C ILE A 51 26.79 4.02 -8.34
N THR A 52 26.20 3.74 -7.18
CA THR A 52 26.91 3.69 -5.89
C THR A 52 26.66 2.34 -5.21
N THR A 53 27.67 1.79 -4.54
CA THR A 53 27.49 0.59 -3.70
C THR A 53 27.84 0.90 -2.25
N TYR A 54 27.00 0.49 -1.31
CA TYR A 54 27.18 0.76 0.11
C TYR A 54 27.38 -0.52 0.93
N ASN A 55 28.06 -0.38 2.07
CA ASN A 55 28.07 -1.40 3.10
C ASN A 55 26.67 -1.45 3.75
N PRO A 56 25.97 -2.60 3.75
CA PRO A 56 24.63 -2.68 4.30
C PRO A 56 24.53 -2.39 5.80
N ALA A 57 25.59 -2.59 6.58
CA ALA A 57 25.56 -2.37 8.02
C ALA A 57 25.87 -0.93 8.44
N THR A 58 26.71 -0.22 7.65
CA THR A 58 27.18 1.14 8.00
C THR A 58 26.65 2.22 7.06
N LEU A 59 26.05 1.84 5.93
CA LEU A 59 25.69 2.72 4.81
C LEU A 59 26.86 3.54 4.25
N GLU A 60 28.10 3.16 4.56
CA GLU A 60 29.28 3.80 3.99
C GLU A 60 29.43 3.41 2.52
N VAL A 61 29.79 4.40 1.69
CA VAL A 61 30.11 4.18 0.28
C VAL A 61 31.31 3.24 0.17
N THR A 62 31.14 2.15 -0.57
CA THR A 62 32.21 1.19 -0.85
C THR A 62 32.80 1.37 -2.25
N ASN A 63 31.99 1.76 -3.23
CA ASN A 63 32.42 2.14 -4.58
C ASN A 63 31.40 3.10 -5.18
N GLN A 64 31.83 3.95 -6.10
CA GLN A 64 30.97 4.89 -6.82
C GLN A 64 31.49 5.09 -8.25
N TRP A 65 30.57 5.10 -9.22
CA TRP A 65 30.87 5.24 -10.65
C TRP A 65 29.93 6.25 -11.31
N PRO A 66 30.45 7.41 -11.77
CA PRO A 66 29.68 8.32 -12.63
C PRO A 66 29.22 7.61 -13.89
N TYR A 67 28.08 8.01 -14.45
CA TYR A 67 27.59 7.40 -15.69
C TYR A 67 28.60 7.49 -16.83
N GLY A 68 29.31 8.60 -16.94
CA GLY A 68 30.38 8.81 -17.94
C GLY A 68 31.59 7.87 -17.81
N ASP A 69 31.71 7.09 -16.74
CA ASP A 69 32.74 6.07 -16.57
C ASP A 69 32.21 4.64 -16.83
N ILE A 70 30.89 4.45 -16.84
CA ILE A 70 30.27 3.14 -17.05
C ILE A 70 30.31 2.80 -18.53
N CYS A 71 30.89 1.65 -18.90
CA CYS A 71 30.90 1.14 -20.27
C CYS A 71 29.58 0.43 -20.59
N GLY A 72 29.07 -0.35 -19.63
CA GLY A 72 27.82 -1.09 -19.77
C GLY A 72 27.45 -1.87 -18.52
N ILE A 73 26.18 -2.27 -18.48
CA ILE A 73 25.61 -3.14 -17.45
C ILE A 73 24.70 -4.16 -18.15
N GLY A 74 24.77 -5.42 -17.76
CA GLY A 74 23.97 -6.46 -18.41
C GLY A 74 24.00 -7.81 -17.70
N PRO A 75 23.08 -8.72 -18.07
CA PRO A 75 22.96 -10.04 -17.45
C PRO A 75 24.20 -10.90 -17.72
N VAL A 76 24.50 -11.82 -16.80
CA VAL A 76 25.48 -12.88 -17.03
C VAL A 76 24.73 -14.12 -17.53
N GLY A 77 25.11 -14.62 -18.70
CA GLY A 77 24.47 -15.76 -19.35
C GLY A 77 23.14 -15.41 -20.04
N LYS A 78 22.53 -16.40 -20.70
CA LYS A 78 21.21 -16.27 -21.34
C LYS A 78 20.12 -16.77 -20.37
N GLY A 79 19.01 -16.04 -20.30
CA GLY A 79 17.81 -16.46 -19.54
C GLY A 79 17.73 -15.91 -18.10
N GLN A 80 16.82 -16.49 -17.31
CA GLN A 80 16.48 -16.05 -15.96
C GLN A 80 17.52 -16.55 -14.95
N GLY A 81 18.53 -15.71 -14.71
CA GLY A 81 19.52 -15.88 -13.65
C GLY A 81 19.54 -14.65 -12.74
N THR A 82 20.32 -14.71 -11.66
CA THR A 82 20.44 -13.61 -10.69
C THR A 82 21.69 -12.77 -10.93
N GLU A 83 22.65 -13.27 -11.71
CA GLU A 83 23.94 -12.63 -11.93
C GLU A 83 23.91 -11.57 -13.05
N PHE A 84 24.66 -10.50 -12.84
CA PHE A 84 24.88 -9.41 -13.80
C PHE A 84 26.29 -8.82 -13.65
N ASN A 85 26.77 -8.19 -14.71
CA ASN A 85 28.07 -7.52 -14.76
C ASN A 85 27.89 -6.01 -14.87
N LEU A 86 28.74 -5.27 -14.17
CA LEU A 86 28.96 -3.83 -14.34
C LEU A 86 30.38 -3.62 -14.88
N THR A 87 30.48 -3.07 -16.09
CA THR A 87 31.76 -2.77 -16.74
C THR A 87 31.97 -1.26 -16.77
N PHE A 88 33.14 -0.79 -16.35
CA PHE A 88 33.47 0.63 -16.23
C PHE A 88 34.95 0.90 -16.54
N ARG A 89 35.29 2.15 -16.86
CA ARG A 89 36.66 2.60 -17.10
C ARG A 89 37.39 2.87 -15.79
N LYS A 90 38.66 2.47 -15.72
CA LYS A 90 39.49 2.70 -14.55
C LYS A 90 40.32 3.97 -14.70
N GLY A 91 39.97 5.01 -13.95
CA GLY A 91 40.65 6.32 -13.99
C GLY A 91 40.55 6.99 -15.37
N SER A 92 41.49 7.88 -15.69
CA SER A 92 41.53 8.58 -16.99
C SER A 92 42.01 7.72 -18.18
N GLY A 93 42.19 6.41 -17.98
CA GLY A 93 42.70 5.48 -19.00
C GLY A 93 41.60 4.77 -19.81
N LYS A 94 41.98 4.15 -20.93
CA LYS A 94 41.09 3.34 -21.79
C LYS A 94 40.83 1.90 -21.29
N LYS A 95 41.40 1.47 -20.15
CA LYS A 95 41.24 0.10 -19.65
C LYS A 95 39.92 -0.06 -18.88
N SER A 96 39.08 -0.99 -19.33
CA SER A 96 37.83 -1.37 -18.67
C SER A 96 38.05 -2.44 -17.60
N GLU A 97 37.34 -2.33 -16.47
CA GLU A 97 37.24 -3.33 -15.42
C GLU A 97 35.77 -3.82 -15.35
N THR A 98 35.55 -5.09 -15.00
CA THR A 98 34.21 -5.65 -14.84
C THR A 98 34.04 -6.23 -13.45
N LEU A 99 32.97 -5.85 -12.77
CA LEU A 99 32.55 -6.43 -11.50
C LEU A 99 31.29 -7.26 -11.70
N LYS A 100 31.27 -8.44 -11.09
CA LYS A 100 30.11 -9.34 -11.08
C LYS A 100 29.30 -9.16 -9.79
N PHE A 101 27.99 -9.09 -9.93
CA PHE A 101 27.02 -8.99 -8.85
C PHE A 101 25.90 -10.02 -9.04
N SER A 102 25.12 -10.29 -8.00
CA SER A 102 23.88 -11.06 -8.11
C SER A 102 22.78 -10.52 -7.19
N THR A 103 21.53 -10.61 -7.66
CA THR A 103 20.31 -10.36 -6.88
C THR A 103 19.13 -11.07 -7.53
N GLU A 104 18.12 -11.45 -6.75
CA GLU A 104 16.87 -12.01 -7.26
C GLU A 104 16.08 -10.97 -8.08
N HIS A 105 16.33 -9.69 -7.83
CA HIS A 105 15.69 -8.56 -8.51
C HIS A 105 16.52 -8.03 -9.69
N ARG A 106 17.26 -8.92 -10.37
CA ARG A 106 18.20 -8.53 -11.45
C ARG A 106 17.47 -7.77 -12.56
N THR A 107 16.30 -8.27 -12.94
CA THR A 107 15.45 -7.70 -13.99
C THR A 107 15.11 -6.24 -13.70
N GLU A 108 14.67 -5.94 -12.49
CA GLU A 108 14.30 -4.59 -12.07
C GLU A 108 15.51 -3.68 -11.94
N LEU A 109 16.60 -4.19 -11.36
CA LEU A 109 17.86 -3.44 -11.24
C LEU A 109 18.39 -3.02 -12.60
N LEU A 110 18.50 -3.96 -13.55
CA LEU A 110 18.96 -3.67 -14.90
C LEU A 110 18.03 -2.70 -15.61
N THR A 111 16.70 -2.85 -15.43
CA THR A 111 15.72 -1.91 -16.00
C THR A 111 15.94 -0.48 -15.48
N GLU A 112 16.14 -0.29 -14.17
CA GLU A 112 16.37 1.05 -13.60
C GLU A 112 17.73 1.62 -14.01
N ALA A 113 18.80 0.82 -13.99
CA ALA A 113 20.14 1.27 -14.40
C ALA A 113 20.17 1.66 -15.88
N LEU A 114 19.50 0.90 -16.74
CA LEU A 114 19.44 1.19 -18.17
C LEU A 114 18.60 2.42 -18.48
N ARG A 115 17.84 3.04 -17.56
CA ARG A 115 17.21 4.35 -17.86
C ARG A 115 18.25 5.42 -18.21
N PHE A 116 19.43 5.32 -17.61
CA PHE A 116 20.56 6.24 -17.79
C PHE A 116 21.53 5.79 -18.90
N ARG A 117 21.18 4.79 -19.72
CA ARG A 117 22.09 4.23 -20.74
C ARG A 117 22.72 5.28 -21.66
N THR A 118 22.00 6.36 -21.96
CA THR A 118 22.46 7.44 -22.85
C THR A 118 23.59 8.28 -22.26
N GLU A 119 23.83 8.17 -20.96
CA GLU A 119 24.91 8.86 -20.24
C GLU A 119 26.15 7.97 -20.07
N PHE A 120 26.11 6.71 -20.52
CA PHE A 120 27.23 5.78 -20.40
C PHE A 120 28.36 6.12 -21.40
N SER A 121 29.59 5.76 -21.01
CA SER A 121 30.84 6.09 -21.73
C SER A 121 31.00 5.44 -23.10
N GLU A 122 30.46 4.24 -23.30
CA GLU A 122 30.60 3.43 -24.51
C GLU A 122 29.26 3.11 -25.18
N GLY A 123 28.16 3.58 -24.59
CA GLY A 123 26.82 3.21 -24.96
C GLY A 123 25.97 4.38 -25.42
N LYS A 124 26.18 4.89 -26.63
CA LYS A 124 25.05 5.42 -27.42
C LYS A 124 24.19 4.26 -27.94
N ILE A 125 23.77 3.34 -27.05
CA ILE A 125 22.84 2.27 -27.40
C ILE A 125 21.48 2.95 -27.61
N THR A 126 21.31 3.48 -28.81
CA THR A 126 20.11 4.18 -29.25
C THR A 126 19.06 3.15 -29.60
N GLY A 127 17.82 3.41 -29.21
CA GLY A 127 16.73 2.55 -29.62
C GLY A 127 16.49 2.69 -31.12
N ARG A 128 15.87 1.67 -31.73
CA ARG A 128 15.38 1.78 -33.11
C ARG A 128 13.99 2.36 -33.11
N ARG A 129 13.76 3.36 -33.96
CA ARG A 129 12.52 4.12 -34.01
C ARG A 129 11.67 3.73 -35.22
N TYR A 130 10.37 3.57 -35.00
CA TYR A 130 9.41 3.09 -35.99
C TYR A 130 8.17 3.98 -36.01
N ASN A 131 7.63 4.24 -37.20
CA ASN A 131 6.36 4.95 -37.35
C ASN A 131 5.20 3.98 -37.08
N CYS A 132 4.27 4.40 -36.22
CA CYS A 132 3.19 3.55 -35.74
C CYS A 132 1.88 4.34 -35.57
N TYR A 133 0.78 3.62 -35.47
CA TYR A 133 -0.49 4.15 -34.97
C TYR A 133 -0.85 3.44 -33.68
N LYS A 134 -1.29 4.20 -32.67
CA LYS A 134 -1.90 3.67 -31.45
C LYS A 134 -3.41 3.64 -31.65
N HIS A 135 -4.04 2.48 -31.49
CA HIS A 135 -5.49 2.42 -31.31
C HIS A 135 -5.79 2.90 -29.87
N HIS A 136 -6.39 4.08 -29.76
CA HIS A 136 -6.57 4.78 -28.49
C HIS A 136 -7.89 4.36 -27.83
N TRP A 137 -8.02 4.52 -26.51
CA TRP A 137 -9.24 4.19 -25.76
C TRP A 137 -10.49 4.94 -26.21
N SER A 138 -10.32 6.02 -26.97
CA SER A 138 -11.41 6.82 -27.56
C SER A 138 -11.78 6.34 -28.96
N ASP A 139 -11.38 5.12 -29.34
CA ASP A 139 -11.60 4.48 -30.64
C ASP A 139 -11.02 5.22 -31.85
N THR A 140 -10.17 6.22 -31.60
CA THR A 140 -9.42 6.94 -32.63
C THR A 140 -8.02 6.35 -32.82
N ARG A 141 -7.50 6.39 -34.04
CA ARG A 141 -6.08 6.13 -34.30
C ARG A 141 -5.25 7.38 -34.06
N LYS A 142 -4.20 7.27 -33.24
CA LYS A 142 -3.24 8.34 -32.99
C LYS A 142 -1.88 8.00 -33.57
N ALA A 143 -1.33 8.87 -34.40
CA ALA A 143 0.04 8.72 -34.88
C ALA A 143 1.02 8.79 -33.70
N VAL A 144 1.90 7.80 -33.61
CA VAL A 144 2.93 7.70 -32.58
C VAL A 144 4.22 7.18 -33.20
N SER A 145 5.35 7.41 -32.54
CA SER A 145 6.57 6.70 -32.86
C SER A 145 6.91 5.72 -31.74
N LEU A 146 7.26 4.49 -32.09
CA LEU A 146 7.75 3.51 -31.12
C LEU A 146 9.27 3.42 -31.21
N GLU A 147 9.96 3.58 -30.09
CA GLU A 147 11.41 3.39 -29.99
C GLU A 147 11.71 2.15 -29.15
N VAL A 148 12.30 1.12 -29.76
CA VAL A 148 12.70 -0.12 -29.11
C VAL A 148 14.07 0.07 -28.48
N THR A 149 14.12 0.23 -27.16
CA THR A 149 15.33 0.51 -26.38
C THR A 149 15.86 -0.76 -25.69
N PRO A 150 17.02 -0.72 -25.01
CA PRO A 150 17.51 -1.82 -24.18
C PRO A 150 16.62 -2.17 -22.97
N GLY A 151 15.86 -1.21 -22.43
CA GLY A 151 15.06 -1.38 -21.22
C GLY A 151 13.55 -1.59 -21.46
N GLY A 152 13.07 -1.28 -22.65
CA GLY A 152 11.64 -1.33 -22.98
C GLY A 152 11.34 -0.69 -24.33
N ILE A 153 10.05 -0.45 -24.59
CA ILE A 153 9.57 0.25 -25.79
C ILE A 153 9.00 1.61 -25.38
N ASP A 154 9.55 2.69 -25.91
CA ASP A 154 9.06 4.05 -25.67
C ASP A 154 8.03 4.43 -26.72
N GLN A 155 6.87 4.90 -26.28
CA GLN A 155 5.86 5.55 -27.11
C GLN A 155 6.11 7.05 -27.11
N ILE A 156 6.46 7.59 -28.27
CA ILE A 156 6.89 8.98 -28.47
C ILE A 156 5.85 9.72 -29.30
N ASP A 157 5.58 10.96 -28.93
CA ASP A 157 4.85 11.90 -29.76
C ASP A 157 5.73 12.35 -30.94
N PRO A 158 5.35 12.07 -32.19
CA PRO A 158 6.17 12.38 -33.36
C PRO A 158 6.35 13.88 -33.59
N GLN A 159 5.46 14.73 -33.08
CA GLN A 159 5.54 16.18 -33.26
C GLN A 159 6.45 16.83 -32.21
N THR A 160 6.31 16.43 -30.95
CA THR A 160 7.03 17.05 -29.82
C THR A 160 8.31 16.28 -29.44
N ASN A 161 8.52 15.11 -30.02
CA ASN A 161 9.60 14.17 -29.67
C ASN A 161 9.62 13.77 -28.18
N ARG A 162 8.48 13.94 -27.49
CA ARG A 162 8.34 13.66 -26.06
C ARG A 162 7.91 12.22 -25.84
N VAL A 163 8.57 11.54 -24.90
CA VAL A 163 8.12 10.21 -24.44
C VAL A 163 6.80 10.35 -23.70
N LEU A 164 5.75 9.74 -24.25
CA LEU A 164 4.41 9.69 -23.66
C LEU A 164 4.29 8.54 -22.65
N CYS A 165 4.88 7.39 -22.98
CA CYS A 165 4.85 6.15 -22.21
C CYS A 165 6.14 5.36 -22.43
N SER A 166 6.56 4.59 -21.44
CA SER A 166 7.53 3.52 -21.61
C SER A 166 6.88 2.20 -21.22
N TYR A 167 7.00 1.20 -22.07
CA TYR A 167 6.62 -0.19 -21.82
C TYR A 167 7.89 -0.95 -21.42
N ASP A 168 8.27 -0.84 -20.13
CA ASP A 168 9.45 -1.52 -19.60
C ASP A 168 9.33 -3.04 -19.80
N TYR A 169 10.37 -3.72 -20.30
CA TYR A 169 10.30 -5.17 -20.58
C TYR A 169 9.92 -6.01 -19.36
N ARG A 170 10.33 -5.60 -18.15
CA ARG A 170 9.94 -6.25 -16.89
C ARG A 170 8.43 -6.37 -16.67
N ASN A 171 7.65 -5.51 -17.34
CA ASN A 171 6.20 -5.47 -17.24
C ASN A 171 5.50 -5.94 -18.53
N VAL A 172 6.25 -6.36 -19.55
CA VAL A 172 5.71 -6.94 -20.79
C VAL A 172 5.58 -8.44 -20.61
N GLU A 173 4.38 -8.96 -20.81
CA GLU A 173 4.08 -10.40 -20.73
C GLU A 173 4.28 -11.12 -22.08
N GLY A 174 4.25 -10.35 -23.17
CA GLY A 174 4.47 -10.84 -24.52
C GLY A 174 3.82 -9.95 -25.56
N PHE A 175 3.73 -10.49 -26.78
CA PHE A 175 3.11 -9.85 -27.93
C PHE A 175 2.05 -10.76 -28.53
N VAL A 176 1.08 -10.18 -29.23
CA VAL A 176 0.11 -10.92 -30.04
C VAL A 176 -0.25 -10.09 -31.27
N GLU A 177 -0.39 -10.75 -32.42
CA GLU A 177 -0.80 -10.11 -33.67
C GLU A 177 -2.32 -10.05 -33.79
N LEU A 178 -2.81 -9.16 -34.65
CA LEU A 178 -4.21 -9.17 -35.05
C LEU A 178 -4.35 -9.68 -36.48
N SER A 179 -5.34 -10.54 -36.72
CA SER A 179 -5.58 -11.22 -38.00
C SER A 179 -6.33 -10.35 -39.02
N ASP A 180 -7.21 -9.48 -38.53
CA ASP A 180 -8.13 -8.62 -39.28
C ASP A 180 -7.80 -7.11 -39.17
N TYR A 181 -6.64 -6.78 -38.60
CA TYR A 181 -6.16 -5.40 -38.44
C TYR A 181 -4.77 -5.25 -39.06
N GLN A 182 -4.68 -4.60 -40.22
CA GLN A 182 -3.45 -4.51 -41.02
C GLN A 182 -2.26 -3.94 -40.21
N GLY A 183 -1.17 -4.71 -40.15
CA GLY A 183 0.02 -4.38 -39.36
C GLY A 183 -0.20 -4.32 -37.86
N GLY A 184 -1.35 -4.83 -37.38
CA GLY A 184 -1.81 -4.77 -36.00
C GLY A 184 -1.08 -5.73 -35.07
N PHE A 185 -0.73 -5.24 -33.89
CA PHE A 185 -0.19 -6.04 -32.79
C PHE A 185 -0.46 -5.39 -31.43
N CYS A 186 -0.60 -6.22 -30.40
CA CYS A 186 -0.74 -5.81 -29.02
C CYS A 186 0.54 -6.09 -28.22
N ILE A 187 0.92 -5.13 -27.39
CA ILE A 187 1.82 -5.36 -26.26
C ILE A 187 0.96 -5.78 -25.07
N LEU A 188 1.19 -6.97 -24.52
CA LEU A 188 0.54 -7.42 -23.30
C LEU A 188 1.32 -6.88 -22.11
N TYR A 189 0.68 -6.06 -21.27
CA TYR A 189 1.39 -5.25 -20.30
C TYR A 189 0.72 -5.19 -18.94
N GLY A 190 1.55 -5.06 -17.90
CA GLY A 190 1.11 -4.63 -16.57
C GLY A 190 0.82 -5.75 -15.58
N GLY A 191 1.09 -7.02 -15.91
CA GLY A 191 0.94 -8.17 -15.00
C GLY A 191 -0.45 -8.78 -14.95
N PHE A 192 -1.37 -8.28 -15.78
CA PHE A 192 -2.73 -8.79 -15.94
C PHE A 192 -3.14 -8.87 -17.42
N SER A 193 -2.15 -8.91 -18.32
CA SER A 193 -2.33 -9.04 -19.76
C SER A 193 -3.17 -7.95 -20.40
N ARG A 194 -3.08 -6.70 -19.92
CA ARG A 194 -3.75 -5.57 -20.57
C ARG A 194 -3.23 -5.41 -22.01
N LEU A 195 -4.14 -5.28 -22.97
CA LEU A 195 -3.77 -5.18 -24.37
C LEU A 195 -3.54 -3.73 -24.78
N HIS A 196 -2.34 -3.45 -25.29
CA HIS A 196 -2.01 -2.18 -25.90
C HIS A 196 -1.85 -2.35 -27.42
N LEU A 197 -2.93 -2.11 -28.18
CA LEU A 197 -2.94 -2.22 -29.64
C LEU A 197 -2.18 -1.09 -30.37
N PHE A 198 -1.30 -1.47 -31.30
CA PHE A 198 -0.58 -0.63 -32.23
C PHE A 198 -0.68 -1.19 -33.65
N ALA A 199 -0.38 -0.37 -34.66
CA ALA A 199 -0.20 -0.80 -36.04
C ALA A 199 1.03 -0.17 -36.67
N SER A 200 1.79 -0.97 -37.42
CA SER A 200 2.94 -0.52 -38.22
C SER A 200 3.20 -1.47 -39.38
N GLU A 201 3.76 -0.95 -40.48
CA GLU A 201 4.29 -1.78 -41.57
C GLU A 201 5.55 -2.56 -41.13
N GLN A 202 6.23 -2.10 -40.07
CA GLN A 202 7.44 -2.70 -39.52
C GLN A 202 7.17 -3.52 -38.25
N ARG A 203 5.93 -4.02 -38.10
CA ARG A 203 5.47 -4.81 -36.94
C ARG A 203 6.45 -5.93 -36.54
N ASP A 204 6.85 -6.76 -37.50
CA ASP A 204 7.66 -7.95 -37.23
C ASP A 204 9.05 -7.58 -36.71
N ASP A 205 9.66 -6.53 -37.27
CA ASP A 205 10.93 -5.99 -36.81
C ASP A 205 10.84 -5.38 -35.41
N ILE A 206 9.76 -4.66 -35.09
CA ILE A 206 9.53 -4.12 -33.75
C ILE A 206 9.50 -5.25 -32.72
N ILE A 207 8.68 -6.28 -32.96
CA ILE A 207 8.50 -7.42 -32.05
C ILE A 207 9.81 -8.19 -31.90
N ARG A 208 10.49 -8.50 -33.02
CA ARG A 208 11.76 -9.22 -33.02
C ARG A 208 12.84 -8.45 -32.26
N CYS A 209 13.03 -7.16 -32.55
CA CYS A 209 14.00 -6.33 -31.83
C CYS A 209 13.69 -6.23 -30.34
N ALA A 210 12.42 -6.13 -29.95
CA ALA A 210 12.03 -6.07 -28.55
C ALA A 210 12.34 -7.38 -27.80
N ILE A 211 12.08 -8.53 -28.42
CA ILE A 211 12.42 -9.86 -27.88
C ILE A 211 13.95 -10.01 -27.75
N GLU A 212 14.70 -9.63 -28.78
CA GLU A 212 16.18 -9.66 -28.76
C GLU A 212 16.75 -8.76 -27.66
N HIS A 213 16.24 -7.53 -27.53
CA HIS A 213 16.71 -6.58 -26.50
C HIS A 213 16.38 -7.05 -25.08
N ALA A 214 15.15 -7.54 -24.84
CA ALA A 214 14.79 -8.10 -23.54
C ALA A 214 15.72 -9.26 -23.13
N GLY A 215 16.07 -10.13 -24.08
CA GLY A 215 17.01 -11.22 -23.87
C GLY A 215 18.44 -10.76 -23.60
N ASN A 216 18.95 -9.82 -24.39
CA ASN A 216 20.35 -9.41 -24.35
C ASN A 216 20.69 -8.44 -23.21
N PHE A 217 19.78 -7.53 -22.87
CA PHE A 217 20.07 -6.44 -21.93
C PHE A 217 19.44 -6.62 -20.56
N ILE A 218 18.32 -7.34 -20.46
CA ILE A 218 17.64 -7.62 -19.18
C ILE A 218 17.80 -9.09 -18.78
N GLY A 219 17.98 -9.99 -19.75
CA GLY A 219 18.03 -11.43 -19.51
C GLY A 219 16.63 -12.04 -19.36
N MET A 220 15.63 -11.44 -20.02
CA MET A 220 14.24 -11.91 -20.02
C MET A 220 13.88 -12.56 -21.35
N THR A 221 12.99 -13.55 -21.32
CA THR A 221 12.41 -14.13 -22.53
C THR A 221 11.01 -13.58 -22.75
N LEU A 222 10.84 -12.80 -23.81
CA LEU A 222 9.52 -12.38 -24.30
C LEU A 222 9.13 -13.27 -25.48
N ARG A 223 7.82 -13.45 -25.70
CA ARG A 223 7.29 -14.33 -26.75
C ARG A 223 6.16 -13.66 -27.51
N LEU A 224 6.05 -14.03 -28.77
CA LEU A 224 4.86 -13.80 -29.60
C LEU A 224 3.90 -14.97 -29.41
N ARG A 225 2.63 -14.69 -29.09
CA ARG A 225 1.58 -15.72 -29.03
C ARG A 225 1.36 -16.32 -30.42
N LYS A 226 1.09 -17.62 -30.48
CA LYS A 226 0.88 -18.35 -31.74
C LYS A 226 -0.44 -18.00 -32.41
N GLU A 227 -1.49 -17.86 -31.61
CA GLU A 227 -2.83 -17.51 -32.06
C GLU A 227 -2.96 -15.99 -32.12
N ALA A 228 -3.35 -15.48 -33.29
CA ALA A 228 -3.67 -14.08 -33.49
C ALA A 228 -5.05 -13.76 -32.94
N LEU A 229 -5.24 -12.53 -32.47
CA LEU A 229 -6.55 -12.02 -32.06
C LEU A 229 -7.28 -11.43 -33.26
N THR A 230 -8.61 -11.39 -33.22
CA THR A 230 -9.38 -10.46 -34.04
C THR A 230 -9.45 -9.08 -33.37
N PHE A 231 -9.92 -8.07 -34.09
CA PHE A 231 -10.16 -6.76 -33.51
C PHE A 231 -11.31 -6.81 -32.49
N GLU A 232 -12.31 -7.67 -32.71
CA GLU A 232 -13.41 -7.90 -31.77
C GLU A 232 -12.92 -8.51 -30.46
N ASP A 233 -12.03 -9.51 -30.52
CA ASP A 233 -11.39 -10.07 -29.33
C ASP A 233 -10.61 -8.98 -28.57
N PHE A 234 -9.89 -8.11 -29.30
CA PHE A 234 -9.21 -6.98 -28.68
C PHE A 234 -10.19 -6.06 -27.95
N VAL A 235 -11.31 -5.67 -28.56
CA VAL A 235 -12.29 -4.77 -27.92
C VAL A 235 -12.82 -5.38 -26.63
N THR A 236 -13.15 -6.67 -26.67
CA THR A 236 -13.68 -7.44 -25.55
C THR A 236 -12.65 -7.58 -24.42
N ASP A 237 -11.40 -7.93 -24.75
CA ASP A 237 -10.36 -8.29 -23.78
C ASP A 237 -9.31 -7.19 -23.54
N ARG A 238 -9.53 -5.95 -24.01
CA ARG A 238 -8.51 -4.89 -23.96
C ARG A 238 -8.00 -4.58 -22.54
N LEU A 239 -8.81 -4.86 -21.52
CA LEU A 239 -8.46 -4.65 -20.11
C LEU A 239 -7.80 -5.89 -19.46
N GLY A 240 -7.53 -6.94 -20.24
CA GLY A 240 -6.93 -8.18 -19.78
C GLY A 240 -7.85 -8.94 -18.83
N LYS A 241 -7.32 -9.44 -17.72
CA LYS A 241 -8.07 -10.19 -16.69
C LYS A 241 -9.26 -9.43 -16.08
N TYR A 242 -9.33 -8.11 -16.26
CA TYR A 242 -10.31 -7.22 -15.65
C TYR A 242 -11.27 -6.63 -16.68
N SER A 243 -11.58 -7.39 -17.74
CA SER A 243 -12.55 -6.98 -18.77
C SER A 243 -13.99 -7.37 -18.42
N SER A 244 -14.21 -8.14 -17.34
CA SER A 244 -15.54 -8.54 -16.86
C SER A 244 -16.32 -7.41 -16.19
N ASP A 245 -17.65 -7.53 -16.16
CA ASP A 245 -18.57 -6.57 -15.53
C ASP A 245 -18.23 -6.26 -14.07
N GLU A 246 -17.83 -7.27 -13.29
CA GLU A 246 -17.40 -7.14 -11.89
C GLU A 246 -16.24 -6.13 -11.72
N SER A 247 -15.35 -6.08 -12.72
CA SER A 247 -14.15 -5.23 -12.68
C SER A 247 -14.37 -3.82 -13.25
N ILE A 248 -15.47 -3.60 -13.97
CA ILE A 248 -15.73 -2.33 -14.67
C ILE A 248 -16.96 -1.58 -14.16
N THR A 249 -17.90 -2.27 -13.50
CA THR A 249 -19.13 -1.67 -12.99
C THR A 249 -18.86 -0.82 -11.74
N SER A 250 -19.19 0.47 -11.80
CA SER A 250 -18.91 1.40 -10.70
C SER A 250 -19.82 1.14 -9.50
N LEU A 251 -19.22 0.99 -8.32
CA LEU A 251 -19.91 1.03 -7.02
C LEU A 251 -19.96 2.45 -6.44
N ALA A 252 -18.91 3.22 -6.68
CA ALA A 252 -18.82 4.63 -6.32
C ALA A 252 -18.05 5.40 -7.39
N GLU A 253 -18.42 6.64 -7.64
CA GLU A 253 -17.79 7.50 -8.64
C GLU A 253 -17.43 8.85 -8.06
N PHE A 254 -16.24 9.33 -8.40
CA PHE A 254 -15.75 10.64 -7.98
C PHE A 254 -15.24 11.42 -9.19
N VAL A 255 -15.64 12.68 -9.28
CA VAL A 255 -15.08 13.59 -10.29
C VAL A 255 -13.71 14.08 -9.81
N VAL A 256 -12.69 13.94 -10.66
CA VAL A 256 -11.33 14.36 -10.34
C VAL A 256 -10.68 15.13 -11.48
N GLN A 257 -9.62 15.87 -11.15
CA GLN A 257 -8.69 16.45 -12.10
C GLN A 257 -7.39 15.64 -12.10
N LYS A 258 -7.12 14.93 -13.20
CA LYS A 258 -5.89 14.15 -13.36
C LYS A 258 -4.73 15.05 -13.72
N ILE A 259 -3.68 14.99 -12.91
CA ILE A 259 -2.44 15.72 -13.12
C ILE A 259 -1.44 14.74 -13.74
N THR A 260 -1.05 14.99 -14.99
CA THR A 260 -0.16 14.07 -15.70
C THR A 260 0.75 14.83 -16.65
N PRO A 261 2.00 14.39 -16.84
CA PRO A 261 2.90 15.02 -17.80
C PRO A 261 2.32 15.05 -19.23
N ARG A 262 1.43 14.12 -19.60
CA ARG A 262 0.86 14.02 -20.96
C ARG A 262 0.00 15.21 -21.37
N HIS A 263 -0.52 15.97 -20.41
CA HIS A 263 -1.36 17.14 -20.65
C HIS A 263 -0.72 18.35 -19.97
N ARG A 264 -0.81 19.53 -20.59
CA ARG A 264 -0.28 20.76 -19.99
C ARG A 264 -1.11 21.16 -18.78
N GLU A 265 -2.43 21.04 -18.90
CA GLU A 265 -3.40 21.31 -17.85
C GLU A 265 -3.95 20.01 -17.24
N PRO A 266 -4.40 20.04 -15.97
CA PRO A 266 -5.15 18.95 -15.38
C PRO A 266 -6.38 18.57 -16.21
N VAL A 267 -6.67 17.28 -16.32
CA VAL A 267 -7.76 16.77 -17.17
C VAL A 267 -8.87 16.16 -16.32
N LYS A 268 -10.11 16.60 -16.56
CA LYS A 268 -11.29 16.06 -15.88
C LYS A 268 -11.48 14.57 -16.18
N ARG A 269 -11.67 13.76 -15.14
CA ARG A 269 -11.94 12.31 -15.19
C ARG A 269 -12.97 11.93 -14.16
N ILE A 270 -13.62 10.79 -14.38
CA ILE A 270 -14.36 10.09 -13.33
C ILE A 270 -13.46 8.96 -12.85
N LEU A 271 -13.21 8.89 -11.54
CA LEU A 271 -12.63 7.72 -10.90
C LEU A 271 -13.76 6.89 -10.31
N ALA A 272 -13.96 5.73 -10.92
CA ALA A 272 -14.93 4.74 -10.49
C ALA A 272 -14.24 3.64 -9.67
N LEU A 273 -14.77 3.35 -8.50
CA LEU A 273 -14.36 2.22 -7.67
C LEU A 273 -15.30 1.05 -7.98
N THR A 274 -14.73 -0.09 -8.30
CA THR A 274 -15.47 -1.32 -8.63
C THR A 274 -15.26 -2.34 -7.52
N GLU A 275 -15.53 -3.63 -7.76
CA GLU A 275 -15.21 -4.67 -6.78
C GLU A 275 -13.72 -4.91 -6.63
N THR A 276 -13.00 -4.93 -7.76
CA THR A 276 -11.60 -5.36 -7.80
C THR A 276 -10.63 -4.27 -8.29
N CYS A 277 -11.16 -3.17 -8.83
CA CYS A 277 -10.38 -2.19 -9.57
C CYS A 277 -10.77 -0.72 -9.34
N LEU A 278 -9.78 0.15 -9.52
CA LEU A 278 -9.93 1.57 -9.78
C LEU A 278 -10.00 1.81 -11.30
N VAL A 279 -11.11 2.34 -11.78
CA VAL A 279 -11.37 2.61 -13.20
C VAL A 279 -11.35 4.11 -13.45
N GLU A 280 -10.59 4.55 -14.45
CA GLU A 280 -10.62 5.94 -14.94
C GLU A 280 -11.51 6.00 -16.18
N ARG A 281 -12.56 6.81 -16.12
CA ARG A 281 -13.49 7.06 -17.24
C ARG A 281 -13.37 8.47 -17.77
N ASP A 282 -13.59 8.60 -19.07
CA ASP A 282 -13.79 9.88 -19.72
C ASP A 282 -15.21 10.40 -19.43
N PRO A 283 -15.39 11.62 -18.89
CA PRO A 283 -16.72 12.10 -18.51
C PRO A 283 -17.67 12.33 -19.69
N ALA A 284 -17.14 12.57 -20.90
CA ALA A 284 -17.97 12.91 -22.07
C ALA A 284 -18.53 11.67 -22.75
N SER A 285 -17.70 10.64 -22.90
CA SER A 285 -18.06 9.37 -23.58
C SER A 285 -18.37 8.23 -22.62
N TYR A 286 -18.05 8.37 -21.34
CA TYR A 286 -18.06 7.31 -20.32
C TYR A 286 -17.11 6.12 -20.62
N ASN A 287 -16.30 6.22 -21.67
CA ASN A 287 -15.32 5.22 -22.07
C ASN A 287 -14.24 5.02 -21.00
N ILE A 288 -13.82 3.77 -20.83
CA ILE A 288 -12.73 3.41 -19.91
C ILE A 288 -11.40 3.84 -20.52
N VAL A 289 -10.74 4.80 -19.88
CA VAL A 289 -9.40 5.27 -20.23
C VAL A 289 -8.34 4.27 -19.76
N THR A 290 -8.50 3.78 -18.53
CA THR A 290 -7.61 2.78 -17.94
C THR A 290 -8.27 2.13 -16.73
N ILE A 291 -7.80 0.93 -16.40
CA ILE A 291 -8.12 0.22 -15.17
C ILE A 291 -6.84 -0.02 -14.35
N LYS A 292 -6.98 -0.09 -13.03
CA LYS A 292 -5.92 -0.41 -12.09
C LYS A 292 -6.45 -1.34 -10.99
N PRO A 293 -5.91 -2.57 -10.86
CA PRO A 293 -6.36 -3.48 -9.82
C PRO A 293 -6.02 -2.95 -8.44
N PHE A 294 -6.94 -3.13 -7.49
CA PHE A 294 -6.74 -2.72 -6.11
C PHE A 294 -5.57 -3.45 -5.44
N GLY A 295 -5.37 -4.73 -5.77
CA GLY A 295 -4.23 -5.52 -5.31
C GLY A 295 -2.86 -4.95 -5.73
N GLU A 296 -2.80 -4.04 -6.70
CA GLU A 296 -1.55 -3.40 -7.12
C GLU A 296 -1.27 -2.06 -6.41
N VAL A 297 -2.19 -1.56 -5.58
CA VAL A 297 -2.00 -0.30 -4.85
C VAL A 297 -0.97 -0.51 -3.73
N PHE A 298 0.11 0.27 -3.74
CA PHE A 298 1.17 0.22 -2.74
C PHE A 298 0.91 1.22 -1.60
N ALA A 299 0.64 2.48 -1.95
CA ALA A 299 0.42 3.54 -0.97
C ALA A 299 -0.48 4.65 -1.54
N LEU A 300 -1.19 5.32 -0.64
CA LEU A 300 -1.98 6.51 -0.92
C LEU A 300 -1.29 7.71 -0.26
N ILE A 301 -0.95 8.73 -1.05
CA ILE A 301 -0.22 9.90 -0.57
C ILE A 301 -1.16 11.10 -0.54
N CYS A 302 -1.33 11.68 0.63
CA CYS A 302 -2.00 12.95 0.83
C CYS A 302 -0.99 14.08 0.65
N ASP A 303 -1.23 14.98 -0.30
CA ASP A 303 -0.36 16.12 -0.53
C ASP A 303 -0.47 17.10 0.66
N VAL A 304 0.67 17.53 1.18
CA VAL A 304 0.76 18.36 2.39
C VAL A 304 0.52 19.84 2.09
N ASP A 305 0.77 20.26 0.85
CA ASP A 305 0.66 21.65 0.42
C ASP A 305 -0.73 21.94 -0.14
N ASN A 306 -1.35 20.94 -0.80
CA ASN A 306 -2.68 21.08 -1.37
C ASN A 306 -3.65 20.00 -0.83
N PRO A 307 -4.64 20.36 0.00
CA PRO A 307 -5.57 19.42 0.62
C PRO A 307 -6.55 18.75 -0.36
N GLN A 308 -6.61 19.17 -1.63
CA GLN A 308 -7.41 18.49 -2.65
C GLN A 308 -6.61 17.44 -3.42
N VAL A 309 -5.29 17.50 -3.33
CA VAL A 309 -4.39 16.69 -4.13
C VAL A 309 -4.03 15.39 -3.40
N PHE A 310 -4.03 14.31 -4.17
CA PHE A 310 -3.58 13.00 -3.71
C PHE A 310 -2.84 12.24 -4.81
N THR A 311 -2.07 11.24 -4.40
CA THR A 311 -1.32 10.39 -5.31
C THR A 311 -1.54 8.92 -4.95
N VAL A 312 -1.74 8.08 -5.97
CA VAL A 312 -1.78 6.61 -5.82
C VAL A 312 -0.47 6.05 -6.36
N GLU A 313 0.29 5.39 -5.50
CA GLU A 313 1.50 4.64 -5.84
C GLU A 313 1.14 3.17 -6.06
N PHE A 314 1.66 2.56 -7.11
CA PHE A 314 1.41 1.15 -7.45
C PHE A 314 2.70 0.33 -7.31
N ILE A 315 2.56 -0.96 -6.99
CA ILE A 315 3.68 -1.89 -6.75
C ILE A 315 4.64 -2.04 -7.94
N ARG A 316 4.19 -1.73 -9.16
CA ARG A 316 5.02 -1.72 -10.38
C ARG A 316 5.70 -0.37 -10.66
N GLY A 317 5.71 0.52 -9.67
CA GLY A 317 6.36 1.84 -9.72
C GLY A 317 5.57 2.91 -10.46
N GLN A 318 4.33 2.65 -10.87
CA GLN A 318 3.48 3.69 -11.47
C GLN A 318 2.96 4.63 -10.40
N ILE A 319 2.90 5.91 -10.73
CA ILE A 319 2.43 6.97 -9.84
C ILE A 319 1.33 7.74 -10.57
N ARG A 320 0.18 7.92 -9.91
CA ARG A 320 -0.98 8.64 -10.47
C ARG A 320 -1.41 9.76 -9.53
N LYS A 321 -1.29 11.00 -9.99
CA LYS A 321 -1.63 12.20 -9.22
C LYS A 321 -2.97 12.78 -9.67
N PHE A 322 -3.82 13.13 -8.72
CA PHE A 322 -5.16 13.65 -8.95
C PHE A 322 -5.46 14.79 -7.96
N SER A 323 -6.45 15.61 -8.29
CA SER A 323 -7.07 16.57 -7.39
C SER A 323 -8.59 16.36 -7.33
N SER A 324 -9.19 16.47 -6.15
CA SER A 324 -10.63 16.37 -5.94
C SER A 324 -11.08 17.23 -4.76
N THR A 325 -12.25 17.85 -4.87
CA THR A 325 -12.93 18.51 -3.74
C THR A 325 -13.43 17.52 -2.70
N GLU A 326 -13.58 16.25 -3.08
CA GLU A 326 -14.04 15.13 -2.24
C GLU A 326 -12.88 14.17 -1.91
N ARG A 327 -11.64 14.69 -1.86
CA ARG A 327 -10.41 13.87 -1.70
C ARG A 327 -10.52 12.87 -0.56
N ASP A 328 -10.96 13.30 0.61
CA ASP A 328 -10.93 12.46 1.81
C ASP A 328 -11.95 11.32 1.73
N SER A 329 -13.17 11.60 1.26
CA SER A 329 -14.18 10.57 1.00
C SER A 329 -13.76 9.59 -0.08
N LEU A 330 -13.09 10.08 -1.13
CA LEU A 330 -12.51 9.25 -2.18
C LEU A 330 -11.42 8.35 -1.61
N LEU A 331 -10.45 8.90 -0.88
CA LEU A 331 -9.34 8.14 -0.30
C LEU A 331 -9.82 7.11 0.71
N ALA A 332 -10.79 7.44 1.56
CA ALA A 332 -11.41 6.49 2.48
C ALA A 332 -12.07 5.32 1.74
N SER A 333 -12.83 5.62 0.67
CA SER A 333 -13.47 4.59 -0.17
C SER A 333 -12.46 3.75 -0.94
N LEU A 334 -11.38 4.36 -1.42
CA LEU A 334 -10.30 3.66 -2.11
C LEU A 334 -9.52 2.75 -1.16
N LEU A 335 -9.21 3.24 0.05
CA LEU A 335 -8.55 2.44 1.08
C LEU A 335 -9.38 1.21 1.47
N ASP A 336 -10.69 1.41 1.64
CA ASP A 336 -11.65 0.33 1.89
C ASP A 336 -11.66 -0.69 0.74
N GLY A 337 -11.82 -0.23 -0.51
CA GLY A 337 -11.78 -1.10 -1.69
C GLY A 337 -10.49 -1.91 -1.80
N VAL A 338 -9.33 -1.29 -1.50
CA VAL A 338 -8.03 -1.98 -1.51
C VAL A 338 -7.89 -3.01 -0.41
N ARG A 339 -8.28 -2.68 0.82
CA ARG A 339 -8.23 -3.64 1.93
C ARG A 339 -9.21 -4.80 1.72
N ALA A 340 -10.40 -4.50 1.19
CA ALA A 340 -11.42 -5.50 0.86
C ALA A 340 -10.97 -6.46 -0.24
N SER A 341 -10.11 -6.02 -1.18
CA SER A 341 -9.51 -6.90 -2.19
C SER A 341 -8.41 -7.83 -1.65
N GLY A 342 -8.20 -7.86 -0.33
CA GLY A 342 -7.17 -8.66 0.34
C GLY A 342 -5.81 -7.98 0.50
N ASN A 343 -5.63 -6.76 -0.02
CA ASN A 343 -4.38 -6.02 0.13
C ASN A 343 -4.36 -5.26 1.47
N ARG A 344 -3.79 -5.92 2.50
CA ARG A 344 -3.67 -5.37 3.86
C ARG A 344 -2.48 -4.41 4.03
N ASP A 345 -1.58 -4.36 3.05
CA ASP A 345 -0.33 -3.61 3.12
C ASP A 345 -0.44 -2.15 2.67
N VAL A 346 -1.58 -1.75 2.08
CA VAL A 346 -1.81 -0.36 1.71
C VAL A 346 -1.79 0.56 2.94
N CYS A 347 -1.07 1.66 2.82
CA CYS A 347 -0.99 2.71 3.84
C CYS A 347 -1.28 4.09 3.25
N VAL A 348 -1.76 4.99 4.11
CA VAL A 348 -1.93 6.42 3.79
C VAL A 348 -0.76 7.19 4.39
N LYS A 349 -0.11 8.04 3.60
CA LYS A 349 1.13 8.74 3.96
C LYS A 349 1.07 10.23 3.61
N MET A 350 1.86 11.05 4.29
CA MET A 350 2.05 12.46 3.92
C MET A 350 3.14 12.67 2.87
N ALA A 351 4.05 11.70 2.71
CA ALA A 351 5.19 11.81 1.81
C ALA A 351 5.27 10.63 0.82
N PRO A 352 5.64 10.88 -0.45
CA PRO A 352 5.89 9.84 -1.43
C PRO A 352 6.93 8.82 -0.97
N THR A 353 6.84 7.60 -1.49
CA THR A 353 7.82 6.55 -1.17
C THR A 353 9.14 6.81 -1.88
N GLN A 354 10.20 7.03 -1.09
CA GLN A 354 11.55 7.23 -1.61
C GLN A 354 12.18 5.89 -2.00
N ARG A 355 12.12 5.53 -3.28
CA ARG A 355 12.67 4.25 -3.77
C ARG A 355 14.18 4.08 -3.54
N GLY A 356 14.94 5.17 -3.39
CA GLY A 356 16.35 5.11 -2.99
C GLY A 356 16.58 4.63 -1.55
N GLN A 357 15.55 4.63 -0.71
CA GLN A 357 15.63 4.13 0.66
C GLN A 357 15.16 2.68 0.79
N ARG A 358 14.43 2.14 -0.20
CA ARG A 358 13.97 0.75 -0.25
C ARG A 358 15.01 -0.15 -0.92
N TRP A 359 15.28 -1.33 -0.36
CA TRP A 359 16.29 -2.27 -0.86
C TRP A 359 15.72 -3.50 -1.59
N GLY A 360 14.39 -3.58 -1.69
CA GLY A 360 13.68 -4.62 -2.45
C GLY A 360 12.59 -4.04 -3.35
N LEU A 361 11.83 -4.89 -4.04
CA LEU A 361 10.73 -4.47 -4.92
C LEU A 361 9.53 -3.99 -4.11
N LEU A 362 8.72 -3.05 -4.63
CA LEU A 362 7.49 -2.61 -3.94
C LEU A 362 6.42 -3.72 -3.86
N SER A 363 6.50 -4.73 -4.74
CA SER A 363 5.57 -5.85 -4.82
C SER A 363 5.87 -7.01 -3.87
N MET A 364 7.00 -6.97 -3.17
CA MET A 364 7.47 -8.09 -2.34
C MET A 364 8.07 -7.57 -1.03
N PRO A 365 7.94 -8.30 0.08
CA PRO A 365 8.67 -8.00 1.30
C PRO A 365 10.19 -8.13 1.09
N VAL A 366 10.95 -7.47 1.96
CA VAL A 366 12.42 -7.59 1.96
C VAL A 366 12.86 -8.84 2.72
N ASP A 367 14.06 -9.32 2.43
CA ASP A 367 14.66 -10.46 3.13
C ASP A 367 14.81 -10.19 4.65
N GLU A 368 14.80 -11.27 5.44
CA GLU A 368 15.03 -11.25 6.88
C GLU A 368 16.26 -10.44 7.31
N GLU A 369 17.39 -10.57 6.59
CA GLU A 369 18.61 -9.83 6.93
C GLU A 369 18.42 -8.31 6.78
N VAL A 370 17.68 -7.88 5.75
CA VAL A 370 17.37 -6.47 5.50
C VAL A 370 16.42 -5.95 6.58
N GLU A 371 15.43 -6.73 6.98
CA GLU A 371 14.52 -6.42 8.07
C GLU A 371 15.28 -6.21 9.40
N SER A 372 16.16 -7.14 9.78
CA SER A 372 17.02 -7.04 10.96
C SER A 372 17.92 -5.79 10.94
N LEU A 373 18.49 -5.44 9.79
CA LEU A 373 19.33 -4.24 9.64
C LEU A 373 18.51 -2.96 9.90
N HIS A 374 17.29 -2.86 9.37
CA HIS A 374 16.46 -1.68 9.58
C HIS A 374 15.95 -1.54 11.02
N LEU A 375 15.70 -2.65 11.73
CA LEU A 375 15.44 -2.62 13.17
C LEU A 375 16.65 -2.09 13.95
N LYS A 376 17.87 -2.52 13.60
CA LYS A 376 19.12 -2.03 14.21
C LYS A 376 19.34 -0.54 13.93
N PHE A 377 19.00 -0.06 12.74
CA PHE A 377 19.11 1.36 12.39
C PHE A 377 18.20 2.27 13.22
N LEU A 378 17.01 1.79 13.62
CA LEU A 378 16.16 2.56 14.54
C LEU A 378 16.83 2.71 15.91
N ALA A 379 17.49 1.67 16.42
CA ALA A 379 18.21 1.75 17.68
C ALA A 379 19.50 2.58 17.59
N ALA A 380 20.23 2.48 16.47
CA ALA A 380 21.49 3.17 16.22
C ALA A 380 21.59 3.60 14.75
N PRO A 381 21.16 4.83 14.40
CA PRO A 381 21.20 5.33 13.03
C PRO A 381 22.63 5.36 12.48
N PRO A 382 22.91 4.71 11.33
CA PRO A 382 24.27 4.58 10.80
C PRO A 382 24.91 5.91 10.39
N ASN A 383 24.10 6.88 9.97
CA ASN A 383 24.52 8.25 9.62
C ASN A 383 24.27 9.26 10.75
N GLY A 384 23.82 8.82 11.92
CA GLY A 384 23.41 9.69 13.03
C GLY A 384 22.10 10.46 12.80
N ILE A 385 21.38 10.23 11.71
CA ILE A 385 20.12 10.93 11.39
C ILE A 385 18.94 9.98 11.66
N PHE A 386 18.29 10.15 12.82
CA PHE A 386 17.18 9.30 13.23
C PHE A 386 16.00 9.30 12.24
N ALA A 387 15.63 10.47 11.71
CA ALA A 387 14.58 10.59 10.71
C ALA A 387 14.85 9.73 9.46
N ASP A 388 16.09 9.68 8.97
CA ASP A 388 16.46 8.84 7.82
C ASP A 388 16.33 7.35 8.15
N ALA A 389 16.71 6.92 9.36
CA ALA A 389 16.48 5.55 9.81
C ALA A 389 14.99 5.19 9.83
N VAL A 390 14.11 6.09 10.29
CA VAL A 390 12.65 5.91 10.29
C VAL A 390 12.08 5.83 8.87
N TYR A 391 12.49 6.73 7.97
CA TYR A 391 12.04 6.69 6.57
C TYR A 391 12.50 5.41 5.87
N ARG A 392 13.74 4.97 6.08
CA ARG A 392 14.26 3.70 5.55
C ARG A 392 13.50 2.50 6.12
N PHE A 393 13.23 2.48 7.42
CA PHE A 393 12.43 1.43 8.04
C PHE A 393 11.05 1.34 7.38
N ASN A 394 10.32 2.44 7.29
CA ASN A 394 8.99 2.48 6.65
C ASN A 394 9.01 2.15 5.16
N ALA A 395 10.12 2.45 4.46
CA ALA A 395 10.29 2.12 3.05
C ALA A 395 10.58 0.64 2.80
N ASN A 396 11.04 -0.12 3.79
CA ASN A 396 11.42 -1.54 3.65
C ASN A 396 10.44 -2.49 4.35
N ILE A 397 9.93 -2.13 5.52
CA ILE A 397 9.05 -2.97 6.30
C ILE A 397 7.60 -2.83 5.82
N SER A 398 6.96 -3.98 5.60
CA SER A 398 5.58 -4.02 5.12
C SER A 398 4.64 -3.37 6.11
N TYR A 399 3.52 -2.82 5.63
CA TYR A 399 2.57 -2.21 6.56
C TYR A 399 2.01 -3.23 7.54
N SER A 400 1.73 -4.46 7.08
CA SER A 400 1.31 -5.61 7.91
C SER A 400 2.31 -6.03 8.98
N GLY A 401 3.51 -5.46 9.01
CA GLY A 401 4.47 -5.58 10.10
C GLY A 401 5.75 -6.33 9.74
N VAL A 402 6.50 -6.68 10.78
CA VAL A 402 7.77 -7.42 10.73
C VAL A 402 7.44 -8.90 10.47
N LEU A 403 7.70 -9.39 9.25
CA LEU A 403 7.20 -10.68 8.77
C LEU A 403 8.02 -11.87 9.28
N HIS A 404 9.30 -11.66 9.56
CA HIS A 404 10.20 -12.72 10.01
C HIS A 404 10.36 -12.71 11.54
N ALA A 405 9.39 -12.16 12.29
CA ALA A 405 9.50 -12.00 13.74
C ALA A 405 9.38 -13.31 14.54
N VAL A 406 8.85 -14.39 13.95
CA VAL A 406 8.76 -15.71 14.59
C VAL A 406 10.11 -16.43 14.43
N THR A 407 10.87 -16.51 15.51
CA THR A 407 12.11 -17.31 15.54
C THR A 407 11.76 -18.79 15.41
N GLN A 408 12.30 -19.47 14.38
CA GLN A 408 12.50 -20.92 14.48
C GLN A 408 13.47 -21.16 15.64
N ASP A 409 13.11 -22.02 16.60
CA ASP A 409 13.96 -22.39 17.73
C ASP A 409 15.27 -23.02 17.21
N GLY A 410 16.29 -22.18 17.05
CA GLY A 410 17.62 -22.55 16.59
C GLY A 410 18.67 -21.91 17.47
N LEU A 411 19.73 -22.65 17.79
CA LEU A 411 20.83 -22.23 18.68
C LEU A 411 21.56 -20.94 18.23
N PHE A 412 21.28 -20.45 17.02
CA PHE A 412 21.86 -19.24 16.41
C PHE A 412 20.81 -18.22 15.93
N SER A 413 19.53 -18.36 16.31
CA SER A 413 18.48 -17.41 15.91
C SER A 413 18.64 -16.06 16.63
N GLU A 414 18.70 -14.97 15.87
CA GLU A 414 18.73 -13.61 16.42
C GLU A 414 17.42 -13.32 17.16
N ASN A 415 17.49 -12.87 18.43
CA ASN A 415 16.30 -12.54 19.21
C ASN A 415 15.67 -11.24 18.68
N LYS A 416 14.72 -11.38 17.75
CA LYS A 416 14.02 -10.26 17.12
C LYS A 416 13.06 -9.54 18.05
N GLU A 417 12.52 -10.20 19.06
CA GLU A 417 11.70 -9.53 20.07
C GLU A 417 12.49 -8.41 20.76
N LYS A 418 13.77 -8.66 21.05
CA LYS A 418 14.68 -7.65 21.59
C LYS A 418 14.94 -6.52 20.60
N LEU A 419 15.12 -6.82 19.32
CA LEU A 419 15.31 -5.79 18.28
C LEU A 419 14.05 -4.90 18.13
N ILE A 420 12.87 -5.51 18.11
CA ILE A 420 11.58 -4.82 18.07
C ILE A 420 11.41 -3.93 19.30
N SER A 421 11.68 -4.47 20.50
CA SER A 421 11.60 -3.72 21.76
C SER A 421 12.54 -2.51 21.76
N ASN A 422 13.79 -2.68 21.30
CA ASN A 422 14.75 -1.59 21.19
C ASN A 422 14.31 -0.52 20.17
N ALA A 423 13.75 -0.94 19.03
CA ALA A 423 13.21 -0.02 18.03
C ALA A 423 12.02 0.79 18.56
N ILE A 424 11.09 0.15 19.29
CA ILE A 424 9.98 0.82 19.97
C ILE A 424 10.51 1.86 20.97
N LEU A 425 11.45 1.46 21.83
CA LEU A 425 12.06 2.36 22.81
C LEU A 425 12.73 3.57 22.14
N ALA A 426 13.43 3.38 21.02
CA ALA A 426 14.07 4.47 20.28
C ALA A 426 13.07 5.46 19.65
N LEU A 427 11.92 4.98 19.18
CA LEU A 427 10.84 5.83 18.63
C LEU A 427 10.11 6.63 19.72
N LEU A 428 10.06 6.08 20.94
CA LEU A 428 9.40 6.71 22.08
C LEU A 428 10.31 7.65 22.84
N SER A 429 11.64 7.41 22.86
CA SER A 429 12.61 8.21 23.61
C SER A 429 12.86 9.63 23.08
N GLN A 430 12.29 9.98 21.92
CA GLN A 430 12.31 11.33 21.34
C GLN A 430 11.38 12.30 22.10
N GLU A 431 11.49 12.35 23.45
CA GLU A 431 10.47 12.88 24.36
C GLU A 431 10.49 14.39 24.60
N MET A 432 11.67 15.02 24.50
CA MET A 432 11.82 16.42 24.91
C MET A 432 11.04 17.37 23.99
N GLU A 433 11.07 17.14 22.67
CA GLU A 433 10.27 17.86 21.68
C GLU A 433 9.85 16.92 20.54
N LEU A 434 8.58 17.00 20.14
CA LEU A 434 8.12 16.27 18.94
C LEU A 434 8.80 16.86 17.68
N PRO A 435 9.12 16.05 16.66
CA PRO A 435 9.71 16.53 15.41
C PRO A 435 8.94 17.71 14.82
N THR A 436 9.57 18.85 14.56
CA THR A 436 8.86 20.05 14.07
C THR A 436 8.14 19.80 12.74
N VAL A 437 8.69 18.93 11.90
CA VAL A 437 8.13 18.55 10.61
C VAL A 437 7.05 17.48 10.78
N ASN A 438 5.82 17.76 10.32
CA ASN A 438 4.69 16.83 10.45
C ASN A 438 4.91 15.50 9.75
N ALA A 439 5.54 15.49 8.57
CA ALA A 439 5.88 14.25 7.86
C ALA A 439 6.85 13.35 8.65
N GLU A 440 7.75 13.94 9.44
CA GLU A 440 8.65 13.17 10.29
C GLU A 440 7.89 12.56 11.48
N LEU A 441 7.03 13.34 12.14
CA LEU A 441 6.19 12.82 13.22
C LEU A 441 5.23 11.73 12.73
N GLU A 442 4.59 11.93 11.57
CA GLU A 442 3.74 10.94 10.91
C GLU A 442 4.53 9.64 10.63
N SER A 443 5.75 9.76 10.11
CA SER A 443 6.61 8.60 9.85
C SER A 443 6.97 7.81 11.11
N GLN A 444 7.07 8.45 12.28
CA GLN A 444 7.30 7.74 13.54
C GLN A 444 6.08 6.90 13.94
N PHE A 445 4.85 7.43 13.79
CA PHE A 445 3.63 6.64 14.03
C PHE A 445 3.49 5.48 13.04
N GLN A 446 3.83 5.70 11.77
CA GLN A 446 3.89 4.66 10.74
C GLN A 446 4.87 3.53 11.11
N ALA A 447 6.00 3.86 11.73
CA ALA A 447 6.98 2.88 12.18
C ALA A 447 6.48 2.09 13.40
N ILE A 448 5.89 2.79 14.39
CA ILE A 448 5.28 2.15 15.57
C ILE A 448 4.16 1.20 15.13
N ARG A 449 3.27 1.64 14.23
CA ARG A 449 2.19 0.80 13.66
C ARG A 449 2.75 -0.52 13.10
N ARG A 450 3.81 -0.46 12.30
CA ARG A 450 4.44 -1.66 11.72
C ARG A 450 5.05 -2.57 12.79
N LEU A 451 5.65 -2.00 13.83
CA LEU A 451 6.22 -2.78 14.94
C LEU A 451 5.11 -3.49 15.72
N VAL A 452 4.04 -2.80 16.10
CA VAL A 452 2.92 -3.36 16.88
C VAL A 452 2.03 -4.31 16.07
N ALA A 453 2.14 -4.30 14.73
CA ALA A 453 1.47 -5.28 13.90
C ALA A 453 2.08 -6.68 14.01
N SER A 454 3.32 -6.80 14.51
CA SER A 454 3.94 -8.09 14.86
C SER A 454 3.49 -8.55 16.25
N LYS A 455 3.47 -9.88 16.49
CA LYS A 455 3.13 -10.47 17.80
C LYS A 455 3.94 -9.86 18.95
N ALA A 456 5.26 -9.80 18.77
CA ALA A 456 6.17 -9.26 19.77
C ALA A 456 5.90 -7.77 20.07
N GLY A 457 5.66 -6.96 19.03
CA GLY A 457 5.34 -5.54 19.22
C GLY A 457 3.95 -5.32 19.83
N PHE A 458 2.97 -6.15 19.48
CA PHE A 458 1.62 -6.11 20.05
C PHE A 458 1.63 -6.41 21.55
N GLN A 459 2.39 -7.44 21.95
CA GLN A 459 2.60 -7.82 23.35
C GLN A 459 3.44 -6.80 24.14
N ALA A 460 4.43 -6.18 23.48
CA ALA A 460 5.30 -5.18 24.10
C ALA A 460 4.51 -4.01 24.70
N PHE A 461 3.33 -3.68 24.18
CA PHE A 461 2.51 -2.57 24.69
C PHE A 461 2.23 -2.65 26.21
N THR A 462 1.98 -3.85 26.73
CA THR A 462 1.72 -4.08 28.16
C THR A 462 2.88 -4.74 28.90
N GLN A 463 3.83 -5.35 28.17
CA GLN A 463 4.90 -6.16 28.77
C GLN A 463 6.25 -5.44 28.83
N LEU A 464 6.47 -4.42 27.99
CA LEU A 464 7.76 -3.75 27.90
C LEU A 464 7.99 -2.90 29.18
N PRO A 465 9.06 -3.19 29.95
CA PRO A 465 9.27 -2.58 31.27
C PRO A 465 9.63 -1.09 31.15
N LYS A 466 9.58 -0.38 32.29
CA LYS A 466 10.00 1.02 32.36
C LYS A 466 11.45 1.15 31.88
N SER A 467 11.70 2.05 30.93
CA SER A 467 13.06 2.29 30.42
C SER A 467 13.83 3.16 31.41
N GLY A 468 14.63 2.55 32.27
CA GLY A 468 15.37 3.28 33.31
C GLY A 468 16.37 2.41 34.06
N GLN A 469 17.50 2.11 33.43
CA GLN A 469 18.73 1.84 34.17
C GLN A 469 19.83 2.74 33.60
N GLY A 470 20.04 3.90 34.22
CA GLY A 470 21.35 4.57 34.15
C GLY A 470 21.44 6.06 33.83
N SER A 471 20.37 6.79 33.51
CA SER A 471 20.50 8.24 33.27
C SER A 471 19.18 9.00 33.48
N GLY A 472 18.93 9.49 34.70
CA GLY A 472 18.12 10.68 35.05
C GLY A 472 16.81 11.05 34.31
N VAL A 473 16.24 10.20 33.46
CA VAL A 473 15.04 10.43 32.65
C VAL A 473 13.87 9.64 33.24
N THR A 474 12.67 10.22 33.20
CA THR A 474 11.44 9.71 33.79
C THR A 474 11.16 8.24 33.44
N ASP A 475 11.06 7.39 34.46
CA ASP A 475 10.68 5.97 34.40
C ASP A 475 9.23 5.79 33.91
N ALA A 476 9.01 5.89 32.61
CA ALA A 476 7.70 5.67 31.98
C ALA A 476 7.68 4.38 31.16
N THR A 477 6.54 3.69 31.20
CA THR A 477 6.22 2.50 30.39
C THR A 477 6.00 2.87 28.91
N PHE A 478 6.03 1.89 28.01
CA PHE A 478 5.65 2.09 26.60
C PHE A 478 4.30 2.82 26.51
N ARG A 479 3.27 2.30 27.18
CA ARG A 479 1.93 2.89 27.22
C ARG A 479 1.93 4.38 27.56
N GLU A 480 2.59 4.78 28.63
CA GLU A 480 2.62 6.18 29.08
C GLU A 480 3.30 7.09 28.05
N LYS A 481 4.46 6.67 27.52
CA LYS A 481 5.20 7.41 26.49
C LYS A 481 4.39 7.58 25.21
N LEU A 482 3.75 6.50 24.76
CA LEU A 482 2.91 6.50 23.57
C LEU A 482 1.68 7.41 23.76
N GLY A 483 1.03 7.35 24.92
CA GLY A 483 -0.12 8.19 25.25
C GLY A 483 0.23 9.68 25.21
N VAL A 484 1.33 10.08 25.84
CA VAL A 484 1.83 11.47 25.81
C VAL A 484 2.15 11.91 24.38
N LYS A 485 2.86 11.07 23.60
CA LYS A 485 3.20 11.36 22.21
C LYS A 485 1.95 11.57 21.35
N THR A 486 0.95 10.71 21.52
CA THR A 486 -0.33 10.76 20.80
C THR A 486 -1.10 12.03 21.12
N VAL A 487 -1.30 12.37 22.39
CA VAL A 487 -2.02 13.59 22.77
C VAL A 487 -1.33 14.85 22.25
N LYS A 488 0.02 14.91 22.35
CA LYS A 488 0.79 16.03 21.78
C LYS A 488 0.65 16.09 20.25
N ALA A 489 0.55 14.95 19.57
CA ALA A 489 0.37 14.86 18.13
C ALA A 489 -1.02 15.33 17.67
N LEU A 490 -2.09 14.91 18.37
CA LEU A 490 -3.47 15.34 18.08
C LEU A 490 -3.62 16.87 18.20
N LYS A 491 -2.95 17.47 19.20
CA LYS A 491 -2.92 18.93 19.39
C LYS A 491 -2.24 19.71 18.26
N ARG A 492 -1.56 19.04 17.31
CA ARG A 492 -1.03 19.71 16.11
C ARG A 492 -2.09 20.06 15.08
N ASN A 493 -3.30 19.51 15.22
CA ASN A 493 -4.41 19.73 14.29
C ASN A 493 -4.01 19.49 12.82
N ASN A 494 -3.26 18.42 12.58
CA ASN A 494 -2.81 18.01 11.25
C ASN A 494 -3.42 16.65 10.90
N ASN A 495 -4.27 16.62 9.88
CA ASN A 495 -5.03 15.42 9.50
C ASN A 495 -4.15 14.19 9.22
N GLY A 496 -2.97 14.36 8.62
CA GLY A 496 -2.06 13.25 8.32
C GLY A 496 -1.43 12.65 9.57
N VAL A 497 -0.98 13.51 10.49
CA VAL A 497 -0.46 13.09 11.80
C VAL A 497 -1.55 12.44 12.64
N THR A 498 -2.74 13.05 12.70
CA THR A 498 -3.91 12.49 13.40
C THR A 498 -4.26 11.11 12.85
N HIS A 499 -4.39 10.97 11.53
CA HIS A 499 -4.68 9.69 10.90
C HIS A 499 -3.65 8.61 11.26
N ALA A 500 -2.35 8.91 11.14
CA ALA A 500 -1.31 7.92 11.45
C ALA A 500 -1.28 7.53 12.94
N ALA A 501 -1.53 8.47 13.84
CA ALA A 501 -1.66 8.18 15.27
C ALA A 501 -2.88 7.29 15.54
N VAL A 502 -4.03 7.62 14.97
CA VAL A 502 -5.28 6.85 15.12
C VAL A 502 -5.16 5.45 14.51
N ASP A 503 -4.64 5.29 13.29
CA ASP A 503 -4.45 3.96 12.67
C ASP A 503 -3.44 3.09 13.44
N MET A 504 -2.42 3.71 14.06
CA MET A 504 -1.51 3.02 14.98
C MET A 504 -2.24 2.51 16.24
N LEU A 505 -3.13 3.32 16.85
CA LEU A 505 -3.95 2.88 17.98
C LEU A 505 -4.91 1.75 17.56
N CYS A 506 -5.49 1.81 16.37
CA CYS A 506 -6.30 0.72 15.82
C CYS A 506 -5.52 -0.60 15.77
N ALA A 507 -4.27 -0.56 15.32
CA ALA A 507 -3.40 -1.73 15.25
C ALA A 507 -3.03 -2.30 16.64
N LEU A 508 -3.15 -1.51 17.71
CA LEU A 508 -3.01 -2.00 19.09
C LEU A 508 -4.33 -2.54 19.67
N MET A 509 -5.47 -2.12 19.15
CA MET A 509 -6.78 -2.63 19.56
C MET A 509 -7.15 -3.93 18.87
N CYS A 510 -6.70 -4.17 17.63
CA CYS A 510 -6.96 -5.41 16.91
C CYS A 510 -5.63 -6.02 16.44
N PRO A 511 -5.30 -7.27 16.83
CA PRO A 511 -4.12 -7.96 16.32
C PRO A 511 -4.09 -7.97 14.79
N MET A 512 -2.92 -7.69 14.22
CA MET A 512 -2.70 -7.64 12.77
C MET A 512 -1.87 -8.83 12.25
N HIS A 513 -1.67 -9.84 13.10
CA HIS A 513 -0.91 -11.06 12.83
C HIS A 513 -1.78 -12.31 13.03
N ASP A 514 -1.36 -13.43 12.45
CA ASP A 514 -2.13 -14.68 12.47
C ASP A 514 -2.08 -15.39 13.84
N ASP A 515 -1.08 -15.11 14.68
CA ASP A 515 -0.91 -15.66 16.04
C ASP A 515 -1.85 -15.02 17.07
N TYR A 516 -3.14 -15.14 16.82
CA TYR A 516 -4.17 -14.44 17.56
C TYR A 516 -4.26 -14.86 19.05
N ASP A 517 -4.14 -13.89 19.97
CA ASP A 517 -4.27 -14.04 21.43
C ASP A 517 -5.35 -13.08 21.97
N LEU A 518 -6.47 -13.65 22.44
CA LEU A 518 -7.63 -12.88 22.90
C LEU A 518 -7.35 -12.17 24.22
N ARG A 519 -6.57 -12.80 25.10
CA ARG A 519 -6.20 -12.22 26.40
C ARG A 519 -5.33 -10.98 26.18
N GLN A 520 -4.34 -11.08 25.29
CA GLN A 520 -3.49 -9.93 24.99
C GLN A 520 -4.28 -8.79 24.31
N GLU A 521 -5.21 -9.11 23.41
CA GLU A 521 -6.10 -8.09 22.81
C GLU A 521 -6.93 -7.36 23.87
N GLN A 522 -7.57 -8.09 24.79
CA GLN A 522 -8.34 -7.50 25.88
C GLN A 522 -7.48 -6.62 26.79
N LEU A 523 -6.27 -7.08 27.14
CA LEU A 523 -5.31 -6.32 27.93
C LEU A 523 -4.88 -5.01 27.24
N ASN A 524 -4.63 -5.06 25.93
CA ASN A 524 -4.28 -3.86 25.16
C ASN A 524 -5.44 -2.87 25.14
N LYS A 525 -6.67 -3.33 24.88
CA LYS A 525 -7.87 -2.48 24.87
C LYS A 525 -8.14 -1.84 26.23
N ALA A 526 -8.19 -2.63 27.30
CA ALA A 526 -8.39 -2.12 28.65
C ALA A 526 -7.30 -1.09 29.02
N SER A 527 -6.05 -1.35 28.62
CA SER A 527 -4.94 -0.42 28.82
C SER A 527 -5.09 0.89 28.03
N LEU A 528 -5.51 0.82 26.76
CA LEU A 528 -5.72 2.01 25.91
C LEU A 528 -6.92 2.86 26.35
N LEU A 529 -8.03 2.21 26.69
CA LEU A 529 -9.32 2.86 26.93
C LEU A 529 -9.54 3.28 28.40
N SER A 530 -8.62 2.96 29.30
CA SER A 530 -8.77 3.25 30.74
C SER A 530 -8.68 4.73 31.15
N SER A 531 -8.30 5.66 30.26
CA SER A 531 -8.22 7.08 30.58
C SER A 531 -9.32 7.89 29.88
N LYS A 532 -10.32 8.33 30.64
CA LYS A 532 -11.40 9.21 30.14
C LYS A 532 -10.84 10.44 29.42
N LYS A 533 -9.89 11.14 30.03
CA LYS A 533 -9.23 12.32 29.44
C LYS A 533 -8.56 12.00 28.11
N PHE A 534 -7.92 10.84 27.99
CA PHE A 534 -7.31 10.42 26.73
C PHE A 534 -8.39 10.20 25.65
N LEU A 535 -9.50 9.55 26.02
CA LEU A 535 -10.64 9.32 25.12
C LEU A 535 -11.33 10.61 24.68
N GLU A 536 -11.49 11.59 25.57
CA GLU A 536 -11.97 12.93 25.23
C GLU A 536 -11.12 13.59 24.15
N ASN A 537 -9.78 13.59 24.31
CA ASN A 537 -8.88 14.13 23.29
C ASN A 537 -8.94 13.35 21.96
N LEU A 538 -9.26 12.05 22.01
CA LEU A 538 -9.35 11.19 20.83
C LEU A 538 -10.66 11.39 20.08
N LEU A 539 -11.77 11.56 20.81
CA LEU A 539 -13.13 11.75 20.29
C LEU A 539 -13.34 13.16 19.74
N GLU A 540 -12.70 14.19 20.32
CA GLU A 540 -12.61 15.52 19.70
C GLU A 540 -11.96 15.49 18.30
N SER A 541 -11.23 14.43 17.97
CA SER A 541 -10.45 14.31 16.72
C SER A 541 -10.84 13.12 15.82
N SER A 542 -11.63 12.13 16.27
CA SER A 542 -11.97 10.91 15.50
C SER A 542 -12.98 10.00 16.20
N SER A 543 -13.73 9.18 15.46
CA SER A 543 -14.55 8.09 15.99
C SER A 543 -13.81 6.75 15.88
N LEU A 544 -13.55 6.11 17.02
CA LEU A 544 -13.00 4.75 17.15
C LEU A 544 -13.99 3.94 17.97
N MET A 545 -14.23 2.65 17.67
CA MET A 545 -14.84 1.66 18.59
C MET A 545 -14.56 0.21 18.15
N CYS A 546 -14.45 -0.71 19.12
CA CYS A 546 -14.22 -2.14 18.89
C CYS A 546 -15.01 -3.00 19.91
N GLU A 547 -15.55 -4.13 19.46
CA GLU A 547 -16.58 -4.97 20.12
C GLU A 547 -16.14 -5.75 21.39
N THR A 548 -15.02 -5.43 22.04
CA THR A 548 -14.56 -6.20 23.23
C THR A 548 -14.08 -5.32 24.39
N THR A 549 -14.72 -4.17 24.58
CA THR A 549 -14.39 -3.21 25.66
C THR A 549 -15.02 -3.64 26.98
N GLU A 550 -14.38 -3.39 28.12
CA GLU A 550 -14.97 -3.61 29.45
C GLU A 550 -16.21 -2.72 29.65
N GLY A 551 -17.27 -3.24 30.29
CA GLY A 551 -18.60 -2.58 30.34
C GLY A 551 -18.58 -1.10 30.76
N GLN A 552 -17.87 -0.74 31.83
CA GLN A 552 -17.80 0.66 32.27
C GLN A 552 -17.11 1.61 31.28
N GLN A 553 -16.11 1.10 30.55
CA GLN A 553 -15.42 1.90 29.52
C GLN A 553 -16.30 2.02 28.27
N PHE A 554 -17.04 0.96 27.95
CA PHE A 554 -17.95 0.88 26.84
C PHE A 554 -19.12 1.87 26.99
N ASP A 555 -19.77 1.92 28.16
CA ASP A 555 -20.89 2.84 28.43
C ASP A 555 -20.48 4.31 28.23
N MET A 556 -19.34 4.70 28.80
CA MET A 556 -18.78 6.05 28.66
C MET A 556 -18.50 6.41 27.19
N LEU A 557 -18.00 5.45 26.40
CA LEU A 557 -17.72 5.65 24.97
C LEU A 557 -19.01 5.81 24.16
N LEU A 558 -20.05 5.03 24.47
CA LEU A 558 -21.36 5.15 23.82
C LEU A 558 -22.01 6.51 24.09
N GLU A 559 -21.99 6.99 25.33
CA GLU A 559 -22.52 8.31 25.69
C GLU A 559 -21.84 9.43 24.90
N MET A 560 -20.51 9.39 24.81
CA MET A 560 -19.74 10.42 24.10
C MET A 560 -20.03 10.41 22.60
N VAL A 561 -20.03 9.25 21.96
CA VAL A 561 -20.35 9.14 20.52
C VAL A 561 -21.79 9.56 20.26
N ALA A 562 -22.70 9.25 21.18
CA ALA A 562 -24.10 9.59 21.03
C ALA A 562 -24.37 11.10 21.11
N SER A 563 -23.53 11.85 21.82
CA SER A 563 -23.60 13.31 21.85
C SER A 563 -23.44 13.94 20.45
N ASP A 564 -22.72 13.27 19.55
CA ASP A 564 -22.47 13.65 18.16
C ASP A 564 -23.39 12.94 17.14
N GLY A 565 -24.58 12.48 17.56
CA GLY A 565 -25.46 11.61 16.75
C GLY A 565 -25.70 12.05 15.30
N ARG A 566 -25.83 13.36 15.03
CA ARG A 566 -25.99 13.86 13.64
C ARG A 566 -24.76 13.58 12.76
N THR A 567 -23.56 13.68 13.32
CA THR A 567 -22.31 13.35 12.63
C THR A 567 -22.26 11.85 12.31
N LEU A 568 -22.70 11.00 13.25
CA LEU A 568 -22.82 9.56 13.03
C LEU A 568 -23.78 9.24 11.86
N PHE A 569 -24.92 9.92 11.77
CA PHE A 569 -25.87 9.70 10.66
C PHE A 569 -25.35 10.08 9.28
N LYS A 570 -24.44 11.06 9.18
CA LYS A 570 -23.76 11.38 7.91
C LYS A 570 -22.93 10.21 7.38
N LEU A 571 -22.40 9.36 8.26
CA LEU A 571 -21.58 8.21 7.87
C LEU A 571 -22.37 7.15 7.11
N PHE A 572 -23.68 7.02 7.33
CA PHE A 572 -24.55 6.12 6.55
C PHE A 572 -24.69 6.52 5.08
N GLN A 573 -24.33 7.76 4.75
CA GLN A 573 -24.36 8.27 3.38
C GLN A 573 -23.01 8.13 2.67
N HIS A 574 -21.98 7.68 3.38
CA HIS A 574 -20.62 7.64 2.88
C HIS A 574 -20.45 6.54 1.79
N PRO A 575 -19.66 6.79 0.73
CA PRO A 575 -19.42 5.81 -0.35
C PRO A 575 -18.66 4.55 0.09
N SER A 576 -17.81 4.63 1.11
CA SER A 576 -17.16 3.46 1.74
C SER A 576 -18.16 2.62 2.55
N MET A 577 -18.28 1.34 2.18
CA MET A 577 -19.14 0.39 2.88
C MET A 577 -18.58 0.03 4.27
N ALA A 578 -17.26 0.04 4.47
CA ALA A 578 -16.68 -0.14 5.80
C ALA A 578 -17.09 0.97 6.77
N ILE A 579 -17.16 2.23 6.31
CA ILE A 579 -17.65 3.36 7.13
C ILE A 579 -19.12 3.19 7.47
N VAL A 580 -19.96 2.86 6.48
CA VAL A 580 -21.40 2.60 6.69
C VAL A 580 -21.60 1.44 7.68
N LYS A 581 -20.82 0.35 7.53
CA LYS A 581 -20.85 -0.80 8.44
C LYS A 581 -20.42 -0.43 9.85
N GLY A 582 -19.32 0.29 10.00
CA GLY A 582 -18.83 0.76 11.30
C GLY A 582 -19.87 1.64 12.01
N ALA A 583 -20.47 2.59 11.30
CA ALA A 583 -21.55 3.43 11.84
C ALA A 583 -22.77 2.60 12.25
N GLY A 584 -23.12 1.56 11.48
CA GLY A 584 -24.23 0.67 11.81
C GLY A 584 -23.97 -0.19 13.06
N LEU A 585 -22.74 -0.69 13.24
CA LEU A 585 -22.36 -1.44 14.44
C LEU A 585 -22.36 -0.53 15.68
N VAL A 586 -21.88 0.71 15.54
CA VAL A 586 -21.96 1.72 16.62
C VAL A 586 -23.41 2.04 16.96
N MET A 587 -24.27 2.26 15.96
CA MET A 587 -25.69 2.52 16.18
C MET A 587 -26.39 1.36 16.88
N LYS A 588 -26.06 0.11 16.50
CA LYS A 588 -26.55 -1.09 17.18
C LYS A 588 -26.18 -1.08 18.65
N ALA A 589 -24.89 -0.89 18.97
CA ALA A 589 -24.42 -0.82 20.35
C ALA A 589 -25.12 0.29 21.16
N ILE A 590 -25.30 1.48 20.58
CA ILE A 590 -26.00 2.59 21.26
C ILE A 590 -27.46 2.23 21.59
N ILE A 591 -28.17 1.54 20.69
CA ILE A 591 -29.59 1.21 20.89
C ILE A 591 -29.78 0.00 21.80
N GLU A 592 -28.96 -1.04 21.65
CA GLU A 592 -29.12 -2.29 22.40
C GLU A 592 -28.53 -2.23 23.80
N GLU A 593 -27.43 -1.50 23.98
CA GLU A 593 -26.65 -1.51 25.23
C GLU A 593 -26.62 -0.14 25.93
N GLY A 594 -26.96 0.95 25.23
CA GLY A 594 -26.98 2.31 25.79
C GLY A 594 -28.25 2.65 26.59
N ASP A 595 -28.21 3.82 27.23
CA ASP A 595 -29.35 4.34 27.99
C ASP A 595 -30.60 4.53 27.11
N LYS A 596 -31.77 4.21 27.66
CA LYS A 596 -33.06 4.27 26.94
C LYS A 596 -33.36 5.65 26.34
N GLU A 597 -32.99 6.72 27.03
CA GLU A 597 -33.15 8.09 26.53
C GLU A 597 -32.28 8.37 25.30
N ILE A 598 -31.03 7.89 25.33
CA ILE A 598 -30.07 8.03 24.23
C ILE A 598 -30.55 7.21 23.02
N ALA A 599 -30.99 5.97 23.25
CA ALA A 599 -31.55 5.11 22.22
C ALA A 599 -32.76 5.77 21.53
N SER A 600 -33.73 6.26 22.30
CA SER A 600 -34.91 6.97 21.75
C SER A 600 -34.52 8.18 20.90
N LYS A 601 -33.55 8.98 21.38
CA LYS A 601 -33.03 10.14 20.63
C LYS A 601 -32.40 9.72 19.30
N MET A 602 -31.65 8.62 19.27
CA MET A 602 -31.06 8.12 18.02
C MET A 602 -32.09 7.60 17.03
N GLN A 603 -33.14 6.92 17.51
CA GLN A 603 -34.24 6.46 16.67
C GLN A 603 -34.98 7.64 16.02
N ASP A 604 -35.22 8.70 16.77
CA ASP A 604 -35.84 9.93 16.24
C ASP A 604 -34.93 10.64 15.23
N LEU A 605 -33.62 10.67 15.49
CA LEU A 605 -32.64 11.20 14.54
C LEU A 605 -32.62 10.39 13.22
N ALA A 606 -32.81 9.08 13.27
CA ALA A 606 -32.87 8.24 12.07
C ALA A 606 -34.01 8.64 11.12
N LEU A 607 -35.12 9.16 11.68
CA LEU A 607 -36.22 9.75 10.92
C LEU A 607 -35.83 11.13 10.37
N SER A 608 -35.32 12.03 11.22
CA SER A 608 -35.02 13.41 10.81
C SER A 608 -33.89 13.53 9.80
N GLU A 609 -32.89 12.66 9.88
CA GLU A 609 -31.73 12.61 8.95
C GLU A 609 -32.01 11.77 7.70
N GLY A 610 -33.22 11.21 7.57
CA GLY A 610 -33.63 10.40 6.41
C GLY A 610 -32.92 9.03 6.31
N ALA A 611 -32.29 8.57 7.38
CA ALA A 611 -31.55 7.31 7.40
C ALA A 611 -32.49 6.10 7.31
N LEU A 612 -33.61 6.13 8.04
CA LEU A 612 -34.60 5.05 8.03
C LEU A 612 -35.14 4.73 6.62
N PRO A 613 -35.69 5.68 5.84
CA PRO A 613 -36.19 5.38 4.49
C PRO A 613 -35.08 4.92 3.52
N ARG A 614 -33.86 5.42 3.66
CA ARG A 614 -32.71 5.00 2.83
C ARG A 614 -32.32 3.55 3.12
N HIS A 615 -32.19 3.17 4.39
CA HIS A 615 -31.89 1.79 4.77
C HIS A 615 -33.07 0.84 4.52
N LEU A 616 -34.32 1.32 4.58
CA LEU A 616 -35.48 0.57 4.13
C LEU A 616 -35.41 0.28 2.62
N HIS A 617 -35.02 1.24 1.80
CA HIS A 617 -34.80 1.00 0.38
C HIS A 617 -33.69 -0.05 0.16
N ASN A 618 -32.53 0.12 0.82
CA ASN A 618 -31.42 -0.83 0.68
C ASN A 618 -31.78 -2.24 1.15
N SER A 619 -32.56 -2.38 2.23
CA SER A 619 -32.94 -3.67 2.80
C SER A 619 -33.86 -4.49 1.89
N LEU A 620 -34.70 -3.79 1.10
CA LEU A 620 -35.69 -4.36 0.19
C LEU A 620 -35.15 -4.56 -1.24
N PHE A 621 -34.39 -3.60 -1.76
CA PHE A 621 -34.07 -3.53 -3.20
C PHE A 621 -32.62 -3.84 -3.56
N THR A 622 -31.74 -4.13 -2.59
CA THR A 622 -30.36 -4.53 -2.92
C THR A 622 -30.33 -5.96 -3.49
N ILE A 623 -30.11 -6.06 -4.80
CA ILE A 623 -29.88 -7.29 -5.53
C ILE A 623 -28.45 -7.25 -6.05
N SER A 624 -27.57 -8.09 -5.49
CA SER A 624 -26.17 -8.17 -5.91
C SER A 624 -25.59 -9.55 -5.60
N ALA A 625 -24.59 -9.98 -6.36
CA ALA A 625 -23.74 -11.11 -6.02
C ALA A 625 -22.59 -10.71 -5.06
N ASP A 626 -22.34 -9.40 -4.90
CA ASP A 626 -21.30 -8.84 -4.03
C ASP A 626 -21.63 -9.08 -2.55
N GLN A 627 -20.75 -9.79 -1.85
CA GLN A 627 -20.90 -10.12 -0.44
C GLN A 627 -21.00 -8.88 0.47
N ARG A 628 -20.32 -7.77 0.14
CA ARG A 628 -20.35 -6.50 0.88
C ARG A 628 -21.70 -5.81 0.70
N MET A 629 -22.24 -5.76 -0.51
CA MET A 629 -23.57 -5.20 -0.77
C MET A 629 -24.66 -6.04 -0.07
N LEU A 630 -24.52 -7.37 -0.10
CA LEU A 630 -25.39 -8.27 0.65
C LEU A 630 -25.26 -8.10 2.17
N THR A 631 -24.05 -7.85 2.68
CA THR A 631 -23.82 -7.51 4.10
C THR A 631 -24.47 -6.18 4.46
N ASN A 632 -24.35 -5.15 3.61
CA ASN A 632 -25.01 -3.86 3.83
C ASN A 632 -26.54 -3.96 3.79
N ARG A 633 -27.09 -4.81 2.91
CA ARG A 633 -28.52 -5.13 2.90
C ARG A 633 -28.96 -5.72 4.23
N GLN A 634 -28.22 -6.69 4.75
CA GLN A 634 -28.53 -7.30 6.04
C GLN A 634 -28.41 -6.31 7.20
N LEU A 635 -27.33 -5.53 7.24
CA LEU A 635 -27.15 -4.46 8.21
C LEU A 635 -28.33 -3.47 8.16
N SER A 636 -28.77 -3.10 6.96
CA SER A 636 -29.90 -2.19 6.77
C SER A 636 -31.21 -2.78 7.30
N ARG A 637 -31.44 -4.10 7.16
CA ARG A 637 -32.60 -4.77 7.78
C ARG A 637 -32.55 -4.68 9.30
N HIS A 638 -31.38 -4.91 9.88
CA HIS A 638 -31.19 -4.84 11.32
C HIS A 638 -31.39 -3.41 11.85
N LEU A 639 -30.80 -2.41 11.20
CA LEU A 639 -30.98 -0.99 11.55
C LEU A 639 -32.44 -0.54 11.45
N VAL A 640 -33.18 -0.97 10.43
CA VAL A 640 -34.62 -0.68 10.31
C VAL A 640 -35.39 -1.29 11.50
N GLY A 641 -35.05 -2.51 11.92
CA GLY A 641 -35.62 -3.13 13.12
C GLY A 641 -35.33 -2.31 14.39
N LEU A 642 -34.05 -1.96 14.61
CA LEU A 642 -33.62 -1.17 15.77
C LEU A 642 -34.29 0.22 15.83
N TRP A 643 -34.42 0.90 14.70
CA TRP A 643 -35.01 2.24 14.64
C TRP A 643 -36.54 2.27 14.77
N THR A 644 -37.20 1.13 14.61
CA THR A 644 -38.66 1.01 14.69
C THR A 644 -39.13 0.36 15.98
N ALA A 645 -38.25 -0.37 16.68
CA ALA A 645 -38.50 -0.95 17.98
C ALA A 645 -38.89 0.13 19.00
N GLU A 646 -40.04 -0.04 19.66
CA GLU A 646 -40.58 0.92 20.64
C GLU A 646 -40.71 2.38 20.13
N ASN A 647 -40.70 2.61 18.80
CA ASN A 647 -40.86 3.95 18.20
C ASN A 647 -42.16 4.02 17.37
N PRO A 648 -43.26 4.56 17.95
CA PRO A 648 -44.55 4.65 17.27
C PRO A 648 -44.53 5.52 16.00
N VAL A 649 -43.69 6.55 15.97
CA VAL A 649 -43.60 7.47 14.83
C VAL A 649 -42.99 6.76 13.62
N ALA A 650 -41.88 6.05 13.83
CA ALA A 650 -41.22 5.24 12.81
C ALA A 650 -42.15 4.12 12.31
N MET A 651 -42.85 3.45 13.22
CA MET A 651 -43.81 2.39 12.87
C MET A 651 -44.98 2.91 12.03
N ASN A 652 -45.53 4.08 12.38
CA ASN A 652 -46.59 4.73 11.60
C ASN A 652 -46.10 5.21 10.23
N LEU A 653 -44.81 5.55 10.08
CA LEU A 653 -44.22 5.82 8.77
C LEU A 653 -44.19 4.56 7.92
N LEU A 654 -43.71 3.42 8.44
CA LEU A 654 -43.67 2.16 7.71
C LEU A 654 -45.06 1.71 7.23
N LYS A 655 -46.09 1.81 8.09
CA LYS A 655 -47.49 1.51 7.74
C LYS A 655 -48.03 2.36 6.59
N ARG A 656 -47.49 3.57 6.39
CA ARG A 656 -47.87 4.47 5.28
C ARG A 656 -47.09 4.21 4.00
N ILE A 657 -45.86 3.68 4.11
CA ILE A 657 -45.00 3.38 2.96
C ILE A 657 -45.40 2.06 2.29
N LEU A 658 -45.74 1.04 3.08
CA LEU A 658 -46.04 -0.28 2.56
C LEU A 658 -47.50 -0.38 2.07
N PRO A 659 -47.75 -0.99 0.89
CA PRO A 659 -49.09 -1.32 0.44
C PRO A 659 -49.86 -2.15 1.45
N THR A 660 -51.16 -1.88 1.61
CA THR A 660 -52.03 -2.56 2.58
C THR A 660 -52.04 -4.08 2.43
N GLY A 661 -51.92 -4.60 1.20
CA GLY A 661 -51.82 -6.03 0.94
C GLY A 661 -50.54 -6.68 1.50
N LEU A 662 -49.42 -5.97 1.51
CA LEU A 662 -48.17 -6.46 2.11
C LEU A 662 -48.23 -6.40 3.65
N LEU A 663 -48.89 -5.38 4.21
CA LEU A 663 -49.12 -5.31 5.66
C LEU A 663 -49.96 -6.51 6.15
N ALA A 664 -51.03 -6.83 5.44
CA ALA A 664 -51.84 -8.02 5.74
C ALA A 664 -51.05 -9.33 5.63
N TYR A 665 -50.08 -9.39 4.72
CA TYR A 665 -49.18 -10.54 4.59
C TYR A 665 -48.16 -10.62 5.76
N LEU A 666 -47.65 -9.48 6.25
CA LEU A 666 -46.75 -9.44 7.42
C LEU A 666 -47.46 -9.81 8.73
N ASP A 667 -48.77 -9.58 8.82
CA ASP A 667 -49.63 -10.02 9.93
C ASP A 667 -50.08 -11.49 9.78
N SER A 668 -49.69 -12.18 8.70
CA SER A 668 -50.05 -13.59 8.49
C SER A 668 -49.37 -14.49 9.53
N PRO A 669 -50.10 -15.47 10.11
CA PRO A 669 -49.51 -16.50 10.97
C PRO A 669 -48.70 -17.55 10.18
N ASP A 670 -48.68 -17.46 8.84
CA ASP A 670 -47.96 -18.40 7.98
C ASP A 670 -46.44 -18.37 8.26
N PRO A 671 -45.75 -19.52 8.18
CA PRO A 671 -44.32 -19.58 8.40
C PRO A 671 -43.56 -18.77 7.34
N VAL A 672 -42.62 -17.94 7.80
CA VAL A 672 -41.76 -17.12 6.94
C VAL A 672 -40.90 -18.03 6.03
N PRO A 673 -40.80 -17.78 4.71
CA PRO A 673 -39.93 -18.53 3.80
C PRO A 673 -38.45 -18.48 4.22
N GLU A 674 -37.68 -19.51 3.82
CA GLU A 674 -36.34 -19.92 4.29
C GLU A 674 -35.39 -18.85 4.85
N LYS A 675 -34.62 -19.27 5.88
CA LYS A 675 -33.55 -18.51 6.55
C LYS A 675 -32.54 -17.97 5.54
N ASP A 676 -32.58 -16.67 5.26
CA ASP A 676 -31.48 -15.98 4.60
C ASP A 676 -30.20 -16.22 5.40
N MET A 677 -29.10 -16.55 4.71
CA MET A 677 -27.82 -16.80 5.35
C MET A 677 -27.36 -15.56 6.12
N ASP A 678 -26.99 -15.72 7.40
CA ASP A 678 -26.38 -14.64 8.17
C ASP A 678 -25.00 -14.33 7.60
N ARG A 679 -24.86 -13.13 7.03
CA ARG A 679 -23.64 -12.59 6.41
C ARG A 679 -22.97 -11.54 7.29
N MET A 680 -23.60 -11.14 8.40
CA MET A 680 -22.94 -10.34 9.42
C MET A 680 -22.03 -11.28 10.20
N HIS A 681 -20.73 -11.25 9.92
CA HIS A 681 -19.75 -11.92 10.76
C HIS A 681 -19.82 -11.33 12.18
N ILE A 682 -20.59 -11.97 13.07
CA ILE A 682 -20.56 -11.70 14.51
C ILE A 682 -19.39 -12.52 15.05
N ARG A 683 -18.41 -11.82 15.63
CA ARG A 683 -17.26 -12.45 16.25
C ARG A 683 -17.68 -13.15 17.54
N ASP A 684 -17.67 -14.47 17.53
CA ASP A 684 -18.00 -15.26 18.72
C ASP A 684 -16.77 -15.38 19.64
N ASN A 685 -16.63 -14.42 20.56
CA ASN A 685 -15.53 -14.39 21.52
C ASN A 685 -15.54 -15.62 22.45
N LEU A 686 -16.71 -16.19 22.76
CA LEU A 686 -16.83 -17.37 23.60
C LEU A 686 -16.26 -18.61 22.89
N LYS A 687 -16.61 -18.78 21.60
CA LYS A 687 -16.03 -19.83 20.77
C LYS A 687 -14.52 -19.68 20.63
N ILE A 688 -14.02 -18.47 20.39
CA ILE A 688 -12.57 -18.19 20.30
C ILE A 688 -11.85 -18.55 21.60
N ALA A 689 -12.38 -18.13 22.76
CA ALA A 689 -11.82 -18.46 24.06
C ALA A 689 -11.82 -19.98 24.29
N THR A 690 -12.90 -20.66 23.90
CA THR A 690 -13.04 -22.12 24.01
C THR A 690 -12.04 -22.86 23.12
N ASP A 691 -11.85 -22.41 21.87
CA ASP A 691 -10.89 -22.98 20.93
C ASP A 691 -9.44 -22.79 21.41
N GLN A 692 -9.11 -21.63 22.01
CA GLN A 692 -7.80 -21.39 22.63
C GLN A 692 -7.54 -22.29 23.83
N LEU A 693 -8.54 -22.47 24.71
CA LEU A 693 -8.45 -23.39 25.84
C LEU A 693 -8.23 -24.84 25.38
N ASN A 694 -8.85 -25.24 24.27
CA ASN A 694 -8.69 -26.58 23.71
C ASN A 694 -7.33 -26.79 23.01
N ARG A 695 -6.74 -25.76 22.39
CA ARG A 695 -5.37 -25.83 21.82
C ARG A 695 -4.27 -25.97 22.86
N ASN A 696 -4.49 -25.46 24.08
CA ASN A 696 -3.52 -25.53 25.17
C ASN A 696 -3.61 -26.81 26.01
N LYS A 697 -4.56 -27.72 25.72
CA LYS A 697 -4.57 -29.07 26.28
C LYS A 697 -3.59 -29.93 25.49
N VAL A 698 -2.42 -30.18 26.06
CA VAL A 698 -1.52 -31.25 25.62
C VAL A 698 -2.32 -32.57 25.64
N PRO A 699 -2.22 -33.46 24.64
CA PRO A 699 -2.81 -34.78 24.77
C PRO A 699 -2.15 -35.49 25.96
N ASP A 700 -2.94 -35.89 26.95
CA ASP A 700 -2.48 -36.79 28.00
C ASP A 700 -2.06 -38.11 27.35
N TRP A 701 -0.79 -38.23 26.98
CA TRP A 701 -0.16 -39.52 26.78
C TRP A 701 0.13 -40.09 28.17
N HIS A 702 -0.89 -40.68 28.78
CA HIS A 702 -0.70 -41.67 29.83
C HIS A 702 -0.58 -43.04 29.19
N GLY A 703 0.66 -43.51 29.09
CA GLY A 703 1.05 -44.91 29.06
C GLY A 703 1.87 -45.19 30.31
#